data_AF-A0A9E7HPM0-F1
#
_entry.id   AF-A0A9E7HPM0-F1
#
_cell.length_a   1.000
_cell.length_b   1.000
_cell.length_c   1.000
_cell.angle_alpha   90.00
_cell.angle_beta   90.00
_cell.angle_gamma   90.00
#
_symmetry.space_group_name_H-M   'P 1'
#
loop_
_entity.id
_entity.type
_entity.pdbx_description
1 polymer ?
#
loop_
_entity_poly.entity_id
_entity_poly.type
_entity_poly.pdbx_seq_one_letter_code
_entity_poly.pdbx_strand_id
1 'polypeptide(L)'
;MTTIRRFCCNDLLRFASVNLDHLTETFNMSFYMTYLARWPDYFHVAEGPGNHIMGYIMGKVEGQGESWHGHVTAVTVASEYRRQQLAKKLMHLLENISDKIDKAYFVDLFVRASNMPAIKMYEKLGYVIYRRVLRYYSGEEDGLDMRKALYSKRVCSTVIHLVIVLEREYNQISPSMELWVSEAQSTAHLHPNNAPQQLSQHLGPNQKESPAVVEFVFIPPPSLPLSLSLTIPSLCALPYSIPQPLVCFLPLSCAKKPRLPPPDRTRPLTPGRLLFGSGDDDDDDGRRPAGAATSLADCTRHVLLPLHPPLPPFPCSCHLKLHVPASCRVAIECFDACEGWGESPEAPHGPCNLGIARRAEKEVRSARWRSHALSRPTTPEYGVGLIRNGLPVLHLPEHELQEAAEDEDDDDGLLEVILLYLEAVDDNEVPTVKDGSRKKVVMIDGSSSIALWIERIWRMVGDVRAMLRRMGDGEISISAYDTAWVALVKNTDGSGGPRFPSSLQWIVDNQLPDGSWGDAVTFSAHDRMINTLACVIALKSWTIYPDSCSRGLAFIRENMWRLREEEAELMPIGFEVAFPSLLDIAKALELEIPYGDPSLQEIDAKRNLKLKRIPRDVMHEVPTTLLHSLEGMPGLEWDRLLRLQCSDGSFLFSPSSTAFAAMQTGDDNCLNYLQRVIHRFGGGVPNVYPVDLFEHLWVVDRLERLGISRYFEPEIKDCLDYVYRFWTEDGICWAKNTRVHEVDDTSMGFRLLRLHGYDVSAGVFRHFEKDGEFFCFAGQSTQAVTGMYNLNRASQVAFPGEEILDRARSFSYLFLREKQAADQVVDKWIITKDLPGEVAYALDFPWYASLPRVETRLYLEQYGGSGDVWIGKTLYRMPLVNNDVYLELAKSDYNRCQCLHQLEWFDLEKWYEEAGLRWHRVNRRSLLRDYFLAAACVFEPDRAVERLGWARTAAMATAVSSYFSSATCTDEMRRSFIRDFLDDRSDGQDISRMGGKKAGEVLVGLLRQLIERLAADTRPAFQQQLVRHHLQQAWKEWLMEWHSDGSDRFGREETGLLLVRTMESCAGRFCSTELMATGPSYGRLGHLLSSLCHNLRRRQMLAAKSITEECAITSSCKDKAVEAEMRELARCVLQTSDDVNHHTKQTFLLVAKSFYYAAHCSPSALHTHISKVLFEPVA
;
A
#
# COMPACT_ATOMS: atom_id res chain seq x y z
N MET A 1 11.85 -9.32 -61.88
CA MET A 1 12.09 -8.83 -60.51
C MET A 1 10.96 -7.88 -60.16
N THR A 2 10.55 -7.77 -58.89
CA THR A 2 9.51 -6.80 -58.49
C THR A 2 10.14 -5.44 -58.25
N THR A 3 9.59 -4.41 -58.88
CA THR A 3 10.06 -3.02 -58.78
C THR A 3 9.00 -2.19 -58.07
N ILE A 4 9.39 -1.38 -57.09
CA ILE A 4 8.50 -0.36 -56.51
C ILE A 4 8.82 0.97 -57.19
N ARG A 5 7.79 1.65 -57.70
CA ARG A 5 7.90 2.97 -58.36
C ARG A 5 6.71 3.85 -57.99
N ARG A 6 6.79 5.14 -58.31
CA ARG A 6 5.63 6.04 -58.22
C ARG A 6 4.49 5.51 -59.09
N PHE A 7 3.28 5.65 -58.59
CA PHE A 7 2.04 5.35 -59.31
C PHE A 7 1.81 6.41 -60.40
N CYS A 8 1.26 6.04 -61.56
CA CYS A 8 0.95 7.00 -62.63
C CYS A 8 -0.47 6.81 -63.18
N CYS A 9 -0.99 7.79 -63.92
CA CYS A 9 -2.38 7.76 -64.41
C CYS A 9 -2.71 6.52 -65.26
N ASN A 10 -1.73 5.95 -65.97
CA ASN A 10 -1.91 4.75 -66.78
C ASN A 10 -2.06 3.47 -65.93
N ASP A 11 -1.61 3.47 -64.67
CA ASP A 11 -1.81 2.34 -63.75
C ASP A 11 -3.28 2.19 -63.33
N LEU A 12 -4.07 3.27 -63.37
CA LEU A 12 -5.51 3.25 -63.09
C LEU A 12 -6.31 2.40 -64.09
N LEU A 13 -5.76 2.16 -65.29
CA LEU A 13 -6.33 1.28 -66.31
C LEU A 13 -5.93 -0.21 -66.11
N ARG A 14 -5.08 -0.50 -65.11
CA ARG A 14 -4.31 -1.76 -65.01
C ARG A 14 -4.35 -2.38 -63.61
N PHE A 15 -4.58 -1.59 -62.56
CA PHE A 15 -4.62 -2.05 -61.17
C PHE A 15 -5.93 -2.73 -60.75
N ALA A 16 -6.93 -2.81 -61.64
CA ALA A 16 -8.26 -3.34 -61.32
C ALA A 16 -8.22 -4.77 -60.73
N SER A 17 -7.31 -5.64 -61.20
CA SER A 17 -7.10 -6.99 -60.65
C SER A 17 -6.68 -7.02 -59.18
N VAL A 18 -5.99 -5.99 -58.71
CA VAL A 18 -5.56 -5.85 -57.31
C VAL A 18 -6.73 -5.45 -56.40
N ASN A 19 -7.69 -4.70 -56.94
CA ASN A 19 -8.89 -4.23 -56.24
C ASN A 19 -10.04 -5.25 -56.18
N LEU A 20 -9.87 -6.49 -56.66
CA LEU A 20 -10.90 -7.54 -56.67
C LEU A 20 -11.10 -8.27 -55.32
N ASP A 21 -10.36 -7.90 -54.28
CA ASP A 21 -10.50 -8.51 -52.95
C ASP A 21 -11.53 -7.76 -52.09
N HIS A 22 -12.49 -8.49 -51.53
CA HIS A 22 -13.55 -7.99 -50.62
C HIS A 22 -13.08 -7.15 -49.42
N LEU A 23 -11.81 -7.26 -49.01
CA LEU A 23 -11.22 -6.45 -47.93
C LEU A 23 -10.57 -5.14 -48.42
N THR A 24 -10.71 -4.83 -49.72
CA THR A 24 -10.17 -3.62 -50.35
C THR A 24 -11.26 -2.57 -50.54
N GLU A 25 -11.09 -1.40 -49.94
CA GLU A 25 -11.91 -0.24 -50.30
C GLU A 25 -11.54 0.24 -51.71
N THR A 26 -12.56 0.37 -52.56
CA THR A 26 -12.39 0.79 -53.96
C THR A 26 -13.05 2.14 -54.17
N PHE A 27 -12.25 3.10 -54.64
CA PHE A 27 -12.71 4.48 -54.81
C PHE A 27 -13.05 4.78 -56.27
N ASN A 28 -13.83 5.84 -56.52
CA ASN A 28 -14.09 6.28 -57.89
C ASN A 28 -12.83 6.88 -58.54
N MET A 29 -12.82 6.95 -59.88
CA MET A 29 -11.66 7.41 -60.64
C MET A 29 -11.24 8.86 -60.31
N SER A 30 -12.19 9.73 -59.96
CA SER A 30 -11.91 11.13 -59.58
C SER A 30 -11.18 11.21 -58.24
N PHE A 31 -11.50 10.34 -57.28
CA PHE A 31 -10.82 10.27 -55.98
C PHE A 31 -9.33 9.90 -56.15
N TYR A 32 -9.05 8.81 -56.88
CA TYR A 32 -7.66 8.39 -57.16
C TYR A 32 -6.87 9.46 -57.94
N MET A 33 -7.47 10.09 -58.96
CA MET A 33 -6.83 11.20 -59.69
C MET A 33 -6.56 12.42 -58.79
N THR A 34 -7.47 12.75 -57.87
CA THR A 34 -7.30 13.87 -56.93
C THR A 34 -6.15 13.62 -55.96
N TYR A 35 -6.05 12.41 -55.41
CA TYR A 35 -4.93 12.01 -54.54
C TYR A 35 -3.60 12.01 -55.30
N LEU A 36 -3.56 11.47 -56.52
CA LEU A 36 -2.36 11.46 -57.35
C LEU A 36 -1.88 12.87 -57.74
N ALA A 37 -2.81 13.81 -57.95
CA ALA A 37 -2.48 15.21 -58.23
C ALA A 37 -2.01 16.00 -57.00
N ARG A 38 -2.49 15.66 -55.79
CA ARG A 38 -2.24 16.42 -54.56
C ARG A 38 -1.11 15.87 -53.69
N TRP A 39 -0.93 14.55 -53.66
CA TRP A 39 0.10 13.86 -52.87
C TRP A 39 0.81 12.78 -53.72
N PRO A 40 1.43 13.13 -54.87
CA PRO A 40 2.07 12.17 -55.77
C PRO A 40 3.17 11.32 -55.10
N ASP A 41 3.84 11.86 -54.08
CA ASP A 41 4.85 11.14 -53.30
C ASP A 41 4.22 10.05 -52.41
N TYR A 42 2.98 10.22 -51.94
CA TYR A 42 2.27 9.22 -51.13
C TYR A 42 1.67 8.07 -51.96
N PHE A 43 1.83 8.08 -53.29
CA PHE A 43 1.18 7.14 -54.20
C PHE A 43 2.20 6.27 -54.96
N HIS A 44 2.31 5.00 -54.57
CA HIS A 44 3.33 4.08 -55.07
C HIS A 44 2.74 2.73 -55.47
N VAL A 45 3.36 2.09 -56.47
CA VAL A 45 2.96 0.79 -57.04
C VAL A 45 4.11 -0.20 -57.00
N ALA A 46 3.81 -1.47 -56.71
CA ALA A 46 4.71 -2.61 -56.85
C ALA A 46 4.37 -3.34 -58.16
N GLU A 47 5.29 -3.33 -59.12
CA GLU A 47 5.11 -3.90 -60.46
C GLU A 47 6.02 -5.13 -60.66
N GLY A 48 5.45 -6.20 -61.22
CA GLY A 48 6.11 -7.46 -61.50
C GLY A 48 6.49 -7.64 -62.99
N PRO A 49 7.06 -8.80 -63.35
CA PRO A 49 7.32 -9.16 -64.74
C PRO A 49 6.07 -9.04 -65.62
N GLY A 50 6.24 -8.68 -66.90
CA GLY A 50 5.12 -8.42 -67.81
C GLY A 50 4.34 -7.13 -67.46
N ASN A 51 4.93 -6.23 -66.69
CA ASN A 51 4.33 -4.99 -66.20
C ASN A 51 3.06 -5.24 -65.36
N HIS A 52 2.90 -6.39 -64.70
CA HIS A 52 1.69 -6.69 -63.93
C HIS A 52 1.73 -5.96 -62.57
N ILE A 53 0.64 -5.29 -62.19
CA ILE A 53 0.57 -4.58 -60.90
C ILE A 53 0.30 -5.59 -59.79
N MET A 54 1.25 -5.75 -58.87
CA MET A 54 1.19 -6.72 -57.77
C MET A 54 0.51 -6.14 -56.52
N GLY A 55 0.60 -4.82 -56.34
CA GLY A 55 0.04 -4.08 -55.22
C GLY A 55 0.32 -2.58 -55.32
N TYR A 56 -0.33 -1.77 -54.48
CA TYR A 56 -0.12 -0.33 -54.38
C TYR A 56 -0.36 0.19 -52.96
N ILE A 57 0.09 1.42 -52.70
CA ILE A 57 -0.23 2.22 -51.53
C ILE A 57 -0.60 3.63 -51.95
N MET A 58 -1.59 4.21 -51.28
CA MET A 58 -2.03 5.59 -51.44
C MET A 58 -2.27 6.20 -50.06
N GLY A 59 -1.78 7.42 -49.86
CA GLY A 59 -2.01 8.19 -48.64
C GLY A 59 -2.01 9.69 -48.89
N LYS A 60 -1.97 10.43 -47.80
CA LYS A 60 -1.95 11.90 -47.74
C LYS A 60 -1.19 12.36 -46.49
N VAL A 61 -0.94 13.66 -46.38
CA VAL A 61 -0.55 14.32 -45.12
C VAL A 61 -1.62 15.35 -44.74
N GLU A 62 -2.01 15.41 -43.46
CA GLU A 62 -3.03 16.34 -42.95
C GLU A 62 -2.88 16.67 -41.45
N GLY A 63 -3.77 17.54 -40.94
CA GLY A 63 -3.76 18.08 -39.57
C GLY A 63 -3.11 19.46 -39.46
N GLN A 64 -2.92 19.94 -38.22
CA GLN A 64 -2.24 21.20 -37.88
C GLN A 64 -1.54 21.10 -36.51
N GLY A 65 -0.42 21.80 -36.32
CA GLY A 65 0.33 21.77 -35.05
C GLY A 65 0.76 20.35 -34.67
N GLU A 66 0.60 19.96 -33.39
CA GLU A 66 0.87 18.60 -32.89
C GLU A 66 0.03 17.50 -33.56
N SER A 67 -1.04 17.86 -34.30
CA SER A 67 -1.85 16.91 -35.08
C SER A 67 -1.37 16.70 -36.52
N TRP A 68 -0.21 17.24 -36.92
CA TRP A 68 0.34 17.05 -38.28
C TRP A 68 0.83 15.60 -38.50
N HIS A 69 0.17 14.84 -39.37
CA HIS A 69 0.39 13.40 -39.54
C HIS A 69 0.25 12.91 -40.99
N GLY A 70 0.92 11.79 -41.29
CA GLY A 70 0.69 11.03 -42.52
C GLY A 70 -0.49 10.07 -42.33
N HIS A 71 -1.30 9.88 -43.37
CA HIS A 71 -2.49 9.04 -43.31
C HIS A 71 -2.53 8.02 -44.47
N VAL A 72 -2.63 6.73 -44.16
CA VAL A 72 -2.73 5.66 -45.16
C VAL A 72 -4.20 5.48 -45.58
N THR A 73 -4.53 5.89 -46.79
CA THR A 73 -5.90 5.80 -47.33
C THR A 73 -6.20 4.43 -47.95
N ALA A 74 -5.19 3.78 -48.55
CA ALA A 74 -5.29 2.40 -49.02
C ALA A 74 -3.91 1.74 -49.12
N VAL A 75 -3.80 0.47 -48.77
CA VAL A 75 -2.64 -0.38 -49.11
C VAL A 75 -3.13 -1.78 -49.50
N THR A 76 -2.90 -2.17 -50.75
CA THR A 76 -3.49 -3.38 -51.33
C THR A 76 -2.44 -4.21 -52.04
N VAL A 77 -2.50 -5.52 -51.86
CA VAL A 77 -1.68 -6.51 -52.59
C VAL A 77 -2.60 -7.62 -53.06
N ALA A 78 -2.53 -7.97 -54.35
CA ALA A 78 -3.36 -9.03 -54.92
C ALA A 78 -3.08 -10.37 -54.21
N SER A 79 -4.10 -11.22 -54.09
CA SER A 79 -4.06 -12.48 -53.35
C SER A 79 -2.85 -13.36 -53.70
N GLU A 80 -2.56 -13.49 -54.99
CA GLU A 80 -1.43 -14.24 -55.57
C GLU A 80 -0.04 -13.77 -55.12
N TYR A 81 0.10 -12.49 -54.72
CA TYR A 81 1.37 -11.88 -54.34
C TYR A 81 1.51 -11.62 -52.84
N ARG A 82 0.58 -12.12 -52.03
CA ARG A 82 0.63 -12.02 -50.56
C ARG A 82 1.74 -12.88 -49.97
N ARG A 83 2.07 -12.64 -48.70
CA ARG A 83 3.21 -13.21 -47.95
C ARG A 83 4.61 -12.85 -48.49
N GLN A 84 4.74 -12.23 -49.67
CA GLN A 84 6.01 -11.71 -50.24
C GLN A 84 6.50 -10.38 -49.62
N GLN A 85 5.99 -9.98 -48.44
CA GLN A 85 6.34 -8.74 -47.72
C GLN A 85 6.10 -7.42 -48.50
N LEU A 86 5.33 -7.43 -49.59
CA LEU A 86 5.09 -6.26 -50.43
C LEU A 86 4.37 -5.12 -49.68
N ALA A 87 3.30 -5.42 -48.95
CA ALA A 87 2.60 -4.42 -48.14
C ALA A 87 3.53 -3.77 -47.08
N LYS A 88 4.38 -4.56 -46.41
CA LYS A 88 5.41 -4.05 -45.48
C LYS A 88 6.38 -3.08 -46.17
N LYS A 89 6.86 -3.39 -47.38
CA LYS A 89 7.74 -2.49 -48.15
C LYS A 89 7.05 -1.19 -48.56
N LEU A 90 5.77 -1.27 -48.96
CA LEU A 90 4.96 -0.11 -49.33
C LEU A 90 4.66 0.79 -48.11
N MET A 91 4.26 0.20 -46.98
CA MET A 91 4.07 0.92 -45.70
C MET A 91 5.34 1.66 -45.28
N HIS A 92 6.49 0.97 -45.24
CA HIS A 92 7.76 1.61 -44.91
C HIS A 92 8.13 2.77 -45.84
N LEU A 93 7.73 2.74 -47.11
CA LEU A 93 7.98 3.85 -48.04
C LEU A 93 7.16 5.08 -47.67
N LEU A 94 5.87 4.92 -47.36
CA LEU A 94 5.00 6.00 -46.89
C LEU A 94 5.45 6.54 -45.52
N GLU A 95 5.86 5.67 -44.59
CA GLU A 95 6.44 6.06 -43.30
C GLU A 95 7.70 6.92 -43.48
N ASN A 96 8.62 6.52 -44.38
CA ASN A 96 9.83 7.29 -44.67
C ASN A 96 9.50 8.65 -45.29
N ILE A 97 8.45 8.77 -46.09
CA ILE A 97 8.02 10.04 -46.69
C ILE A 97 7.41 10.95 -45.61
N SER A 98 6.53 10.41 -44.78
CA SER A 98 5.91 11.12 -43.65
C SER A 98 6.94 11.71 -42.68
N ASP A 99 7.96 10.92 -42.30
CA ASP A 99 9.05 11.34 -41.42
C ASP A 99 10.03 12.32 -42.11
N LYS A 100 10.53 11.96 -43.31
CA LYS A 100 11.69 12.63 -43.90
C LYS A 100 11.34 13.79 -44.81
N ILE A 101 10.18 13.77 -45.44
CA ILE A 101 9.71 14.86 -46.32
C ILE A 101 8.82 15.78 -45.49
N ASP A 102 7.64 15.32 -45.07
CA ASP A 102 6.60 16.19 -44.49
C ASP A 102 6.76 16.51 -42.99
N LYS A 103 7.66 15.80 -42.29
CA LYS A 103 7.93 15.98 -40.84
C LYS A 103 6.71 15.72 -39.94
N ALA A 104 5.91 14.73 -40.29
CA ALA A 104 4.77 14.26 -39.51
C ALA A 104 5.18 13.75 -38.11
N TYR A 105 4.31 13.93 -37.11
CA TYR A 105 4.51 13.41 -35.74
C TYR A 105 4.15 11.91 -35.64
N PHE A 106 3.20 11.44 -36.44
CA PHE A 106 2.78 10.05 -36.50
C PHE A 106 2.28 9.67 -37.91
N VAL A 107 2.05 8.38 -38.13
CA VAL A 107 1.23 7.85 -39.23
C VAL A 107 -0.02 7.18 -38.64
N ASP A 108 -1.20 7.42 -39.23
CA ASP A 108 -2.41 6.67 -38.94
C ASP A 108 -2.99 5.93 -40.16
N LEU A 109 -3.93 5.03 -39.88
CA LEU A 109 -4.70 4.27 -40.86
C LEU A 109 -6.02 3.78 -40.25
N PHE A 110 -7.00 3.47 -41.10
CA PHE A 110 -8.18 2.71 -40.70
C PHE A 110 -8.11 1.28 -41.26
N VAL A 111 -8.48 0.30 -40.43
CA VAL A 111 -8.60 -1.12 -40.84
C VAL A 111 -9.93 -1.72 -40.36
N ARG A 112 -10.58 -2.50 -41.23
CA ARG A 112 -11.80 -3.28 -40.91
C ARG A 112 -11.57 -4.17 -39.70
N ALA A 113 -12.47 -4.12 -38.71
CA ALA A 113 -12.31 -4.86 -37.46
C ALA A 113 -12.24 -6.39 -37.65
N SER A 114 -12.80 -6.94 -38.73
CA SER A 114 -12.66 -8.35 -39.11
C SER A 114 -11.30 -8.73 -39.73
N ASN A 115 -10.51 -7.75 -40.19
CA ASN A 115 -9.30 -7.98 -40.98
C ASN A 115 -8.07 -8.28 -40.11
N MET A 116 -8.18 -9.35 -39.30
CA MET A 116 -7.11 -9.85 -38.43
C MET A 116 -5.76 -10.07 -39.14
N PRO A 117 -5.66 -10.48 -40.42
CA PRO A 117 -4.39 -10.56 -41.12
C PRO A 117 -3.70 -9.21 -41.34
N ALA A 118 -4.47 -8.13 -41.56
CA ALA A 118 -3.92 -6.77 -41.69
C ALA A 118 -3.58 -6.18 -40.32
N ILE A 119 -4.45 -6.33 -39.32
CA ILE A 119 -4.20 -5.89 -37.93
C ILE A 119 -2.87 -6.48 -37.43
N LYS A 120 -2.69 -7.80 -37.55
CA LYS A 120 -1.44 -8.52 -37.18
C LYS A 120 -0.22 -8.18 -38.05
N MET A 121 -0.40 -7.47 -39.15
CA MET A 121 0.70 -6.88 -39.93
C MET A 121 1.06 -5.50 -39.38
N TYR A 122 0.07 -4.65 -39.08
CA TYR A 122 0.27 -3.30 -38.55
C TYR A 122 0.86 -3.31 -37.14
N GLU A 123 0.40 -4.21 -36.25
CA GLU A 123 1.03 -4.47 -34.94
C GLU A 123 2.54 -4.76 -35.11
N LYS A 124 2.90 -5.63 -36.06
CA LYS A 124 4.30 -5.99 -36.39
C LYS A 124 5.07 -4.92 -37.17
N LEU A 125 4.44 -3.79 -37.45
CA LEU A 125 5.06 -2.57 -37.96
C LEU A 125 5.18 -1.48 -36.89
N GLY A 126 4.61 -1.69 -35.70
CA GLY A 126 4.61 -0.72 -34.59
C GLY A 126 3.41 0.23 -34.57
N TYR A 127 2.28 -0.16 -35.17
CA TYR A 127 1.01 0.56 -35.00
C TYR A 127 0.22 -0.05 -33.85
N VAL A 128 -0.34 0.81 -32.98
CA VAL A 128 -1.29 0.42 -31.93
C VAL A 128 -2.71 0.87 -32.31
N ILE A 129 -3.74 0.22 -31.77
CA ILE A 129 -5.11 0.73 -31.87
C ILE A 129 -5.21 1.99 -31.00
N TYR A 130 -5.71 3.08 -31.57
CA TYR A 130 -5.93 4.36 -30.88
C TYR A 130 -7.41 4.55 -30.49
N ARG A 131 -8.33 4.04 -31.32
CA ARG A 131 -9.77 3.95 -31.03
C ARG A 131 -10.48 3.02 -32.01
N ARG A 132 -11.64 2.50 -31.60
CA ARG A 132 -12.65 1.95 -32.51
C ARG A 132 -13.60 3.06 -32.99
N VAL A 133 -13.89 3.11 -34.28
CA VAL A 133 -14.90 3.98 -34.89
C VAL A 133 -16.04 3.10 -35.39
N LEU A 134 -17.20 3.26 -34.75
CA LEU A 134 -18.36 2.40 -34.99
C LEU A 134 -18.94 2.60 -36.39
N ARG A 135 -19.28 1.50 -37.07
CA ARG A 135 -19.87 1.50 -38.43
C ARG A 135 -19.11 2.35 -39.47
N TYR A 136 -17.77 2.42 -39.36
CA TYR A 136 -16.92 3.21 -40.26
C TYR A 136 -16.95 2.71 -41.72
N TYR A 137 -17.12 1.39 -41.92
CA TYR A 137 -17.13 0.77 -43.24
C TYR A 137 -18.55 0.48 -43.74
N SER A 138 -18.70 0.41 -45.07
CA SER A 138 -19.94 0.00 -45.71
C SER A 138 -20.35 -1.41 -45.27
N GLY A 139 -21.57 -1.54 -44.73
CA GLY A 139 -22.10 -2.80 -44.17
C GLY A 139 -22.19 -2.86 -42.64
N GLU A 140 -22.22 -1.71 -41.96
CA GLU A 140 -22.21 -1.58 -40.49
C GLU A 140 -20.93 -2.10 -39.78
N GLU A 141 -19.85 -2.38 -40.51
CA GLU A 141 -18.60 -2.86 -39.88
C GLU A 141 -17.79 -1.70 -39.26
N ASP A 142 -17.28 -1.94 -38.05
CA ASP A 142 -16.40 -1.02 -37.33
C ASP A 142 -15.01 -0.91 -37.98
N GLY A 143 -14.43 0.28 -37.89
CA GLY A 143 -13.04 0.54 -38.24
C GLY A 143 -12.18 0.76 -37.01
N LEU A 144 -10.96 0.24 -37.03
CA LEU A 144 -9.93 0.52 -36.03
C LEU A 144 -9.00 1.62 -36.57
N ASP A 145 -8.97 2.75 -35.87
CA ASP A 145 -7.99 3.81 -36.06
C ASP A 145 -6.67 3.32 -35.44
N MET A 146 -5.67 3.01 -36.25
CA MET A 146 -4.38 2.50 -35.79
C MET A 146 -3.26 3.50 -36.07
N ARG A 147 -2.39 3.76 -35.07
CA ARG A 147 -1.39 4.84 -35.09
C ARG A 147 0.01 4.39 -34.72
N LYS A 148 1.01 5.02 -35.33
CA LYS A 148 2.44 4.81 -35.09
C LYS A 148 3.17 6.14 -35.04
N ALA A 149 3.84 6.44 -33.92
CA ALA A 149 4.66 7.64 -33.77
C ALA A 149 5.90 7.62 -34.69
N LEU A 150 6.34 8.79 -35.13
CA LEU A 150 7.55 8.99 -35.93
C LEU A 150 8.63 9.67 -35.10
N TYR A 151 9.89 9.24 -35.25
CA TYR A 151 10.96 9.44 -34.27
C TYR A 151 11.65 10.83 -34.32
N SER A 152 10.91 11.89 -34.69
CA SER A 152 11.45 13.23 -34.99
C SER A 152 11.62 14.13 -33.75
N LYS A 153 12.30 13.64 -32.71
CA LYS A 153 12.71 14.36 -31.47
C LYS A 153 11.62 15.08 -30.64
N ARG A 154 10.34 15.03 -31.01
CA ARG A 154 9.29 15.95 -30.52
C ARG A 154 8.01 15.23 -30.08
N VAL A 155 8.09 14.42 -29.02
CA VAL A 155 6.92 13.71 -28.47
C VAL A 155 6.97 13.73 -26.94
N CYS A 156 5.92 14.31 -26.33
CA CYS A 156 5.60 14.17 -24.90
C CYS A 156 4.09 13.96 -24.73
N SER A 157 3.28 14.93 -25.18
CA SER A 157 1.81 14.91 -25.11
C SER A 157 1.16 13.62 -25.63
N THR A 158 1.64 13.10 -26.77
CA THR A 158 1.04 11.94 -27.44
C THR A 158 1.21 10.61 -26.67
N VAL A 159 2.30 10.45 -25.92
CA VAL A 159 2.58 9.21 -25.16
C VAL A 159 1.67 9.12 -23.92
N ILE A 160 1.45 10.25 -23.23
CA ILE A 160 0.57 10.33 -22.06
C ILE A 160 -0.85 9.87 -22.43
N HIS A 161 -1.40 10.38 -23.54
CA HIS A 161 -2.72 9.95 -24.03
C HIS A 161 -2.77 8.49 -24.47
N LEU A 162 -1.69 7.94 -25.04
CA LEU A 162 -1.61 6.52 -25.41
C LEU A 162 -1.67 5.62 -24.18
N VAL A 163 -0.92 5.94 -23.13
CA VAL A 163 -0.87 5.16 -21.88
C VAL A 163 -2.21 5.15 -21.16
N ILE A 164 -2.86 6.33 -21.02
CA ILE A 164 -4.16 6.46 -20.34
C ILE A 164 -5.29 5.73 -21.09
N VAL A 165 -5.24 5.69 -22.43
CA VAL A 165 -6.23 4.94 -23.24
C VAL A 165 -6.03 3.43 -23.11
N LEU A 166 -4.78 2.94 -23.17
CA LEU A 166 -4.47 1.52 -23.03
C LEU A 166 -4.93 0.95 -21.68
N GLU A 167 -4.78 1.69 -20.58
CA GLU A 167 -5.29 1.25 -19.27
C GLU A 167 -6.81 1.22 -19.20
N ARG A 168 -7.51 2.20 -19.79
CA ARG A 168 -8.98 2.21 -19.80
C ARG A 168 -9.55 1.05 -20.59
N GLU A 169 -8.97 0.67 -21.73
CA GLU A 169 -9.41 -0.51 -22.46
C GLU A 169 -9.05 -1.82 -21.72
N TYR A 170 -7.86 -1.93 -21.12
CA TYR A 170 -7.48 -3.13 -20.34
C TYR A 170 -8.42 -3.37 -19.14
N ASN A 171 -8.73 -2.31 -18.37
CA ASN A 171 -9.66 -2.38 -17.25
C ASN A 171 -11.11 -2.65 -17.68
N GLN A 172 -11.52 -2.25 -18.88
CA GLN A 172 -12.85 -2.57 -19.43
C GLN A 172 -12.94 -3.98 -20.04
N ILE A 173 -11.84 -4.55 -20.49
CA ILE A 173 -11.79 -5.93 -21.00
C ILE A 173 -11.82 -6.95 -19.85
N SER A 174 -11.22 -6.65 -18.69
CA SER A 174 -11.08 -7.61 -17.59
C SER A 174 -12.39 -8.32 -17.17
N PRO A 175 -13.53 -7.64 -16.94
CA PRO A 175 -14.80 -8.31 -16.60
C PRO A 175 -15.36 -9.19 -17.72
N SER A 176 -15.05 -8.88 -18.99
CA SER A 176 -15.47 -9.70 -20.13
C SER A 176 -14.63 -10.98 -20.27
N MET A 177 -13.38 -10.95 -19.81
CA MET A 177 -12.55 -12.15 -19.65
C MET A 177 -13.01 -13.02 -18.48
N GLU A 178 -13.47 -12.44 -17.37
CA GLU A 178 -14.03 -13.19 -16.24
C GLU A 178 -15.29 -13.97 -16.66
N LEU A 179 -16.17 -13.39 -17.48
CA LEU A 179 -17.29 -14.10 -18.11
C LEU A 179 -16.82 -15.28 -18.98
N TRP A 180 -15.84 -15.08 -19.87
CA TRP A 180 -15.30 -16.15 -20.72
C TRP A 180 -14.60 -17.27 -19.95
N VAL A 181 -13.87 -16.95 -18.88
CA VAL A 181 -13.23 -17.95 -18.01
C VAL A 181 -14.27 -18.66 -17.14
N SER A 182 -15.30 -17.96 -16.67
CA SER A 182 -16.44 -18.55 -15.95
C SER A 182 -17.22 -19.53 -16.84
N GLU A 183 -17.54 -19.18 -18.09
CA GLU A 183 -18.18 -20.09 -19.04
C GLU A 183 -17.25 -21.28 -19.40
N ALA A 184 -15.95 -21.05 -19.62
CA ALA A 184 -14.99 -22.13 -19.89
C ALA A 184 -14.83 -23.11 -18.71
N GLN A 185 -14.92 -22.63 -17.47
CA GLN A 185 -14.90 -23.49 -16.27
C GLN A 185 -16.26 -24.16 -16.02
N SER A 186 -17.37 -23.46 -16.28
CA SER A 186 -18.73 -24.02 -16.16
C SER A 186 -19.02 -25.11 -17.20
N THR A 187 -18.45 -25.02 -18.40
CA THR A 187 -18.63 -26.03 -19.46
C THR A 187 -17.75 -27.28 -19.27
N ALA A 188 -16.77 -27.26 -18.37
CA ALA A 188 -15.89 -28.39 -18.09
C ALA A 188 -16.52 -29.51 -17.23
N HIS A 189 -17.67 -29.27 -16.58
CA HIS A 189 -18.22 -30.15 -15.54
C HIS A 189 -19.61 -30.77 -15.81
N LEU A 190 -20.15 -30.72 -17.04
CA LEU A 190 -21.46 -31.31 -17.35
C LEU A 190 -21.42 -32.35 -18.49
N HIS A 191 -21.58 -33.61 -18.09
CA HIS A 191 -22.01 -34.79 -18.88
C HIS A 191 -21.25 -35.22 -20.15
N PRO A 192 -20.44 -36.29 -20.06
CA PRO A 192 -20.18 -37.16 -21.21
C PRO A 192 -21.29 -38.20 -21.37
N ASN A 193 -22.16 -38.07 -22.39
CA ASN A 193 -22.75 -39.18 -23.16
C ASN A 193 -23.72 -38.70 -24.26
N ASN A 194 -23.98 -39.59 -25.22
CA ASN A 194 -24.97 -39.48 -26.31
C ASN A 194 -24.73 -38.41 -27.39
N ALA A 195 -24.03 -38.82 -28.45
CA ALA A 195 -24.23 -38.29 -29.79
C ALA A 195 -24.86 -39.37 -30.71
N PRO A 196 -25.89 -39.03 -31.49
CA PRO A 196 -26.19 -39.64 -32.79
C PRO A 196 -25.88 -38.62 -33.91
N GLN A 197 -24.96 -38.90 -34.84
CA GLN A 197 -25.22 -39.69 -36.06
C GLN A 197 -26.43 -39.21 -36.88
N GLN A 198 -26.23 -38.62 -38.06
CA GLN A 198 -26.04 -39.36 -39.34
C GLN A 198 -25.66 -38.42 -40.51
N LEU A 199 -25.28 -39.01 -41.66
CA LEU A 199 -25.19 -38.42 -43.03
C LEU A 199 -24.23 -37.21 -43.18
N SER A 200 -22.97 -37.32 -43.62
CA SER A 200 -22.22 -38.33 -44.42
C SER A 200 -22.42 -38.28 -45.96
N GLN A 201 -21.36 -38.68 -46.70
CA GLN A 201 -21.10 -38.64 -48.17
C GLN A 201 -20.28 -37.41 -48.65
N HIS A 202 -19.18 -37.51 -49.42
CA HIS A 202 -18.37 -38.67 -49.87
C HIS A 202 -16.88 -38.29 -50.13
N LEU A 203 -15.97 -39.25 -49.86
CA LEU A 203 -14.69 -39.62 -50.54
C LEU A 203 -14.12 -38.65 -51.62
N GLY A 204 -12.82 -38.26 -51.70
CA GLY A 204 -11.51 -38.93 -51.47
C GLY A 204 -10.78 -39.21 -52.83
N PRO A 205 -9.47 -39.54 -52.96
CA PRO A 205 -8.30 -39.54 -52.03
C PRO A 205 -6.97 -38.94 -52.65
N ASN A 206 -5.79 -39.28 -52.09
CA ASN A 206 -4.37 -39.05 -52.53
C ASN A 206 -3.74 -37.65 -52.32
N GLN A 207 -2.78 -37.50 -51.39
CA GLN A 207 -1.29 -37.56 -51.53
C GLN A 207 -0.66 -36.35 -52.28
N LYS A 208 0.44 -35.70 -51.83
CA LYS A 208 1.47 -36.07 -50.81
C LYS A 208 2.24 -34.85 -50.26
N GLU A 209 3.10 -35.11 -49.26
CA GLU A 209 4.26 -34.31 -48.79
C GLU A 209 4.07 -33.06 -47.91
N SER A 210 5.10 -32.81 -47.09
CA SER A 210 5.24 -31.79 -46.02
C SER A 210 6.57 -31.02 -46.24
N PRO A 211 6.93 -29.93 -45.51
CA PRO A 211 7.36 -30.05 -44.10
C PRO A 211 7.16 -28.79 -43.20
N ALA A 212 7.66 -28.91 -41.96
CA ALA A 212 8.09 -27.85 -41.04
C ALA A 212 7.04 -26.87 -40.45
N VAL A 213 6.60 -27.20 -39.23
CA VAL A 213 6.28 -26.23 -38.17
C VAL A 213 7.40 -26.32 -37.13
N VAL A 214 7.83 -25.18 -36.57
CA VAL A 214 8.93 -25.11 -35.59
C VAL A 214 8.38 -24.97 -34.18
N GLU A 215 8.92 -25.74 -33.25
CA GLU A 215 8.61 -25.68 -31.81
C GLU A 215 9.18 -24.42 -31.15
N PHE A 216 8.58 -24.01 -30.03
CA PHE A 216 9.38 -23.62 -28.87
C PHE A 216 8.78 -24.27 -27.62
N VAL A 217 9.66 -24.75 -26.75
CA VAL A 217 9.33 -25.71 -25.69
C VAL A 217 9.25 -25.01 -24.33
N PHE A 218 8.18 -25.26 -23.58
CA PHE A 218 8.20 -25.13 -22.12
C PHE A 218 8.49 -26.51 -21.51
N ILE A 219 9.55 -26.62 -20.72
CA ILE A 219 9.97 -27.86 -20.07
C ILE A 219 9.39 -27.90 -18.65
N PRO A 220 8.46 -28.80 -18.32
CA PRO A 220 8.13 -29.11 -16.93
C PRO A 220 9.23 -29.98 -16.30
N PRO A 221 9.52 -29.84 -14.99
CA PRO A 221 10.44 -30.74 -14.30
C PRO A 221 9.90 -32.19 -14.24
N PRO A 222 10.75 -33.22 -14.31
CA PRO A 222 10.30 -34.59 -14.56
C PRO A 222 9.83 -35.34 -13.31
N SER A 223 8.64 -35.92 -13.37
CA SER A 223 8.13 -36.90 -12.40
C SER A 223 8.41 -38.35 -12.84
N LEU A 224 9.34 -39.01 -12.14
CA LEU A 224 9.52 -40.47 -11.91
C LEU A 224 9.16 -41.50 -13.01
N PRO A 225 10.09 -42.41 -13.39
CA PRO A 225 9.80 -43.50 -14.32
C PRO A 225 9.06 -44.70 -13.69
N LEU A 226 8.06 -45.17 -14.45
CA LEU A 226 7.27 -46.40 -14.34
C LEU A 226 8.00 -47.68 -13.86
N SER A 227 7.27 -48.53 -13.13
CA SER A 227 7.10 -49.93 -13.56
C SER A 227 5.74 -50.50 -13.12
N LEU A 228 5.20 -51.45 -13.89
CA LEU A 228 3.93 -52.14 -13.65
C LEU A 228 4.17 -53.63 -13.40
N SER A 229 3.36 -54.25 -12.55
CA SER A 229 2.88 -55.62 -12.80
C SER A 229 1.47 -55.82 -12.21
N LEU A 230 0.69 -56.74 -12.79
CA LEU A 230 -0.69 -57.03 -12.39
C LEU A 230 -0.77 -58.38 -11.66
N THR A 231 -1.73 -58.53 -10.76
CA THR A 231 -2.69 -59.66 -10.81
C THR A 231 -3.90 -59.43 -9.89
N ILE A 232 -5.05 -60.02 -10.25
CA ILE A 232 -6.32 -59.96 -9.50
C ILE A 232 -6.91 -61.38 -9.43
N PRO A 233 -7.33 -61.83 -8.23
CA PRO A 233 -8.69 -62.36 -8.02
C PRO A 233 -9.42 -61.51 -6.95
N SER A 234 -10.65 -61.02 -7.13
CA SER A 234 -11.95 -61.74 -7.11
C SER A 234 -12.31 -62.31 -5.72
N LEU A 235 -13.54 -62.19 -5.18
CA LEU A 235 -14.84 -61.73 -5.75
C LEU A 235 -15.86 -61.38 -4.63
N CYS A 236 -17.01 -60.80 -5.02
CA CYS A 236 -18.34 -60.74 -4.35
C CYS A 236 -18.77 -59.53 -3.49
N ALA A 237 -20.08 -59.23 -3.62
CA ALA A 237 -21.00 -58.42 -2.79
C ALA A 237 -20.98 -56.86 -2.89
N LEU A 238 -22.01 -56.36 -3.59
CA LEU A 238 -22.56 -54.98 -3.56
C LEU A 238 -23.56 -54.83 -2.38
N PRO A 239 -24.13 -53.63 -2.06
CA PRO A 239 -24.12 -52.37 -2.81
C PRO A 239 -23.75 -51.08 -2.04
N TYR A 240 -23.62 -49.97 -2.80
CA TYR A 240 -23.57 -48.60 -2.29
C TYR A 240 -24.88 -48.14 -1.63
N SER A 241 -24.80 -47.15 -0.75
CA SER A 241 -25.93 -46.28 -0.38
C SER A 241 -25.44 -44.90 0.07
N ILE A 242 -25.85 -43.85 -0.65
CA ILE A 242 -25.60 -42.45 -0.32
C ILE A 242 -26.82 -41.89 0.42
N PRO A 243 -26.68 -41.33 1.64
CA PRO A 243 -27.74 -40.57 2.28
C PRO A 243 -27.65 -39.08 1.92
N GLN A 244 -28.62 -38.59 1.15
CA GLN A 244 -28.98 -37.16 1.09
C GLN A 244 -30.48 -37.00 1.45
N PRO A 245 -30.95 -35.78 1.76
CA PRO A 245 -31.80 -35.58 2.95
C PRO A 245 -33.26 -36.00 2.78
N LEU A 246 -33.85 -36.44 3.90
CA LEU A 246 -35.28 -36.74 4.03
C LEU A 246 -36.04 -35.56 4.64
N VAL A 247 -37.04 -35.08 3.90
CA VAL A 247 -38.16 -34.27 4.41
C VAL A 247 -39.44 -35.09 4.23
N CYS A 248 -40.25 -35.23 5.28
CA CYS A 248 -41.55 -35.90 5.23
C CYS A 248 -42.70 -34.89 5.24
N PHE A 249 -43.86 -35.29 4.69
CA PHE A 249 -44.96 -34.40 4.32
C PHE A 249 -46.33 -34.91 4.81
N LEU A 250 -47.15 -33.99 5.35
CA LEU A 250 -48.64 -34.04 5.43
C LEU A 250 -49.27 -35.14 6.31
N PRO A 251 -50.58 -35.01 6.68
CA PRO A 251 -51.70 -35.20 5.73
C PRO A 251 -52.54 -33.93 5.40
N LEU A 252 -52.97 -33.83 4.13
CA LEU A 252 -54.32 -33.45 3.62
C LEU A 252 -55.06 -32.16 4.09
N SER A 253 -55.78 -31.39 3.26
CA SER A 253 -56.00 -31.45 1.79
C SER A 253 -56.48 -30.10 1.18
N CYS A 254 -56.35 -29.97 -0.16
CA CYS A 254 -57.20 -29.21 -1.13
C CYS A 254 -57.56 -27.71 -0.94
N ALA A 255 -57.63 -26.85 -1.98
CA ALA A 255 -57.19 -26.93 -3.39
C ALA A 255 -57.25 -25.57 -4.16
N LYS A 256 -56.40 -25.40 -5.19
CA LYS A 256 -56.52 -24.53 -6.41
C LYS A 256 -56.55 -22.97 -6.32
N LYS A 257 -55.46 -22.34 -6.80
CA LYS A 257 -55.29 -21.39 -7.96
C LYS A 257 -56.47 -20.46 -8.42
N PRO A 258 -56.21 -19.32 -9.14
CA PRO A 258 -55.09 -18.34 -9.10
C PRO A 258 -55.47 -16.85 -9.44
N ARG A 259 -54.46 -15.94 -9.54
CA ARG A 259 -54.41 -14.58 -10.20
C ARG A 259 -54.70 -13.28 -9.39
N LEU A 260 -54.07 -12.20 -9.89
CA LEU A 260 -54.22 -10.74 -9.64
C LEU A 260 -55.55 -10.19 -10.24
N PRO A 261 -56.02 -8.91 -10.03
CA PRO A 261 -55.35 -7.69 -9.53
C PRO A 261 -56.21 -6.88 -8.48
N PRO A 262 -56.04 -5.56 -8.21
CA PRO A 262 -56.85 -4.77 -7.21
C PRO A 262 -58.18 -4.23 -7.82
N PRO A 263 -59.09 -3.44 -7.15
CA PRO A 263 -58.90 -2.60 -5.94
C PRO A 263 -60.10 -2.43 -4.94
N ASP A 264 -59.90 -1.52 -3.97
CA ASP A 264 -60.89 -0.64 -3.27
C ASP A 264 -61.93 -1.21 -2.26
N ARG A 265 -62.82 -0.34 -1.77
CA ARG A 265 -63.35 -0.23 -0.39
C ARG A 265 -64.75 -0.83 -0.09
N THR A 266 -64.97 -1.01 1.22
CA THR A 266 -66.22 -0.85 2.01
C THR A 266 -67.38 -1.85 1.91
N ARG A 267 -67.96 -2.12 3.10
CA ARG A 267 -69.35 -2.52 3.37
C ARG A 267 -69.82 -1.89 4.70
N PRO A 268 -71.14 -1.75 4.96
CA PRO A 268 -71.67 -0.38 5.01
C PRO A 268 -72.59 -0.06 6.19
N LEU A 269 -72.97 1.22 6.29
CA LEU A 269 -74.20 1.67 6.94
C LEU A 269 -75.08 2.44 5.95
N THR A 270 -76.38 2.43 6.22
CA THR A 270 -77.47 3.03 5.40
C THR A 270 -78.32 3.96 6.29
N PRO A 271 -79.43 4.52 5.78
CA PRO A 271 -79.55 5.50 4.71
C PRO A 271 -79.92 6.90 5.26
N GLY A 272 -79.67 7.98 4.53
CA GLY A 272 -79.91 9.35 5.02
C GLY A 272 -81.15 10.07 4.46
N ARG A 273 -81.54 11.20 5.09
CA ARG A 273 -82.10 12.44 4.50
C ARG A 273 -82.66 13.42 5.55
N LEU A 274 -82.05 14.61 5.60
CA LEU A 274 -82.69 15.95 5.58
C LEU A 274 -83.95 16.22 6.44
N LEU A 275 -83.83 17.08 7.48
CA LEU A 275 -84.35 18.47 7.52
C LEU A 275 -84.29 19.09 8.94
N PHE A 276 -84.00 20.41 9.03
CA PHE A 276 -83.98 21.26 10.27
C PHE A 276 -83.02 20.79 11.41
N GLY A 277 -82.69 21.58 12.45
CA GLY A 277 -82.85 23.03 12.68
C GLY A 277 -82.60 23.44 14.15
N SER A 278 -81.84 24.54 14.36
CA SER A 278 -81.82 25.49 15.51
C SER A 278 -81.91 25.02 16.99
N GLY A 279 -80.90 25.41 17.79
CA GLY A 279 -80.97 25.78 19.22
C GLY A 279 -80.93 24.66 20.27
N ASP A 280 -80.76 24.92 21.58
CA ASP A 280 -80.20 26.07 22.34
C ASP A 280 -79.98 25.62 23.81
N ASP A 281 -79.08 26.31 24.56
CA ASP A 281 -78.89 26.34 26.05
C ASP A 281 -78.62 24.99 26.81
N ASP A 282 -78.02 24.90 28.02
CA ASP A 282 -77.47 25.82 29.06
C ASP A 282 -76.38 25.02 29.87
N ASP A 283 -75.69 25.36 30.98
CA ASP A 283 -75.58 26.48 31.97
C ASP A 283 -74.20 26.35 32.74
N ASP A 284 -73.92 27.29 33.65
CA ASP A 284 -73.08 27.23 34.88
C ASP A 284 -71.54 27.52 34.89
N ASP A 285 -71.08 28.07 36.03
CA ASP A 285 -69.84 28.78 36.36
C ASP A 285 -68.58 27.86 36.52
N GLY A 286 -67.32 28.33 36.61
CA GLY A 286 -66.88 29.72 36.65
C GLY A 286 -65.39 29.96 36.97
N ARG A 287 -64.85 31.04 36.35
CA ARG A 287 -63.69 31.88 36.78
C ARG A 287 -62.25 31.30 36.78
N ARG A 288 -61.32 32.22 36.47
CA ARG A 288 -59.84 32.16 36.55
C ARG A 288 -59.38 32.85 37.88
N PRO A 289 -58.08 33.14 38.21
CA PRO A 289 -56.84 33.09 37.41
C PRO A 289 -55.53 32.68 38.14
N ALA A 290 -54.40 32.99 37.49
CA ALA A 290 -53.01 32.67 37.83
C ALA A 290 -52.36 33.50 38.97
N GLY A 291 -51.18 33.05 39.40
CA GLY A 291 -50.18 33.83 40.14
C GLY A 291 -49.10 32.93 40.81
N ALA A 292 -47.86 33.33 41.09
CA ALA A 292 -46.82 34.06 40.34
C ALA A 292 -45.65 34.43 41.31
N ALA A 293 -44.60 33.60 41.33
CA ALA A 293 -43.20 33.93 41.63
C ALA A 293 -42.75 34.45 43.04
N THR A 294 -41.40 34.43 43.21
CA THR A 294 -40.55 35.04 44.27
C THR A 294 -40.49 34.38 45.66
N SER A 295 -39.39 34.44 46.45
CA SER A 295 -37.93 34.32 46.16
C SER A 295 -37.08 34.30 47.44
N LEU A 296 -35.94 33.58 47.42
CA LEU A 296 -34.71 33.72 48.24
C LEU A 296 -34.65 33.33 49.75
N ALA A 297 -33.47 32.79 50.10
CA ALA A 297 -32.70 32.90 51.36
C ALA A 297 -33.05 32.09 52.65
N ASP A 298 -32.31 30.98 52.80
CA ASP A 298 -31.40 30.62 53.92
C ASP A 298 -31.84 30.08 55.32
N CYS A 299 -31.01 29.13 55.76
CA CYS A 299 -30.59 28.79 57.15
C CYS A 299 -31.45 27.92 58.10
N THR A 300 -31.13 26.61 58.08
CA THR A 300 -30.86 25.70 59.23
C THR A 300 -31.87 25.46 60.37
N ARG A 301 -32.18 24.16 60.62
CA ARG A 301 -32.07 23.50 61.96
C ARG A 301 -32.10 21.96 61.89
N HIS A 302 -31.76 21.31 63.01
CA HIS A 302 -31.48 19.87 63.15
C HIS A 302 -32.58 19.08 63.93
N VAL A 303 -32.38 17.74 63.98
CA VAL A 303 -32.50 16.81 65.14
C VAL A 303 -33.55 15.70 64.99
N LEU A 304 -33.12 14.41 65.03
CA LEU A 304 -33.53 13.38 66.03
C LEU A 304 -32.69 12.08 65.93
N LEU A 305 -32.84 11.18 66.92
CA LEU A 305 -32.04 9.98 67.29
C LEU A 305 -33.00 8.80 67.65
N PRO A 306 -32.60 7.58 68.14
CA PRO A 306 -31.31 7.02 68.64
C PRO A 306 -30.81 5.79 67.81
N LEU A 307 -30.06 4.73 68.20
CA LEU A 307 -29.75 3.95 69.45
C LEU A 307 -28.36 3.25 69.43
N HIS A 308 -28.04 2.51 70.51
CA HIS A 308 -26.83 1.68 70.81
C HIS A 308 -27.23 0.49 71.74
N PRO A 309 -26.36 -0.44 72.26
CA PRO A 309 -24.88 -0.60 72.25
C PRO A 309 -24.42 -2.05 71.81
N PRO A 310 -23.23 -2.66 72.13
CA PRO A 310 -21.97 -2.20 72.80
C PRO A 310 -20.63 -2.52 72.06
N LEU A 311 -19.48 -2.32 72.74
CA LEU A 311 -18.03 -2.36 72.33
C LEU A 311 -17.22 -3.33 73.26
N PRO A 312 -15.85 -3.35 73.43
CA PRO A 312 -14.63 -2.80 72.74
C PRO A 312 -13.55 -3.93 72.50
N PRO A 313 -12.18 -3.78 72.53
CA PRO A 313 -11.18 -2.66 72.36
C PRO A 313 -10.20 -2.86 71.15
N PHE A 314 -9.50 -1.87 70.54
CA PHE A 314 -8.45 -0.87 70.97
C PHE A 314 -7.02 -1.45 71.22
N PRO A 315 -5.87 -0.71 71.04
CA PRO A 315 -5.74 0.77 70.97
C PRO A 315 -4.71 1.45 69.99
N CYS A 316 -4.96 2.75 69.68
CA CYS A 316 -4.04 3.94 69.60
C CYS A 316 -2.74 3.96 68.73
N SER A 317 -2.20 5.10 68.24
CA SER A 317 -2.58 6.55 68.11
C SER A 317 -1.57 7.25 67.12
N CYS A 318 -1.49 8.55 66.80
CA CYS A 318 -2.05 9.83 67.33
C CYS A 318 -2.16 10.92 66.21
N HIS A 319 -1.81 12.20 66.47
CA HIS A 319 -1.99 13.37 65.56
C HIS A 319 -0.75 14.31 65.46
N LEU A 320 -0.61 15.08 64.36
CA LEU A 320 -0.83 16.57 64.35
C LEU A 320 -0.92 17.18 62.93
N LYS A 321 -1.23 18.49 62.83
CA LYS A 321 -1.31 19.31 61.60
C LYS A 321 -0.18 20.36 61.55
N LEU A 322 0.20 20.87 60.35
CA LEU A 322 0.67 22.27 60.15
C LEU A 322 0.66 22.73 58.67
N HIS A 323 1.16 23.95 58.41
CA HIS A 323 0.97 24.78 57.20
C HIS A 323 1.88 24.46 55.99
N VAL A 324 1.45 24.91 54.80
CA VAL A 324 2.24 25.07 53.56
C VAL A 324 2.94 26.45 53.56
N PRO A 325 4.22 26.54 53.15
CA PRO A 325 4.54 27.45 52.03
C PRO A 325 5.68 26.97 51.08
N ALA A 326 5.66 27.50 49.86
CA ALA A 326 6.81 27.90 49.02
C ALA A 326 7.88 26.86 48.54
N SER A 327 7.80 26.54 47.24
CA SER A 327 8.86 26.62 46.21
C SER A 327 10.26 25.95 46.37
N CYS A 328 10.56 25.12 45.35
CA CYS A 328 11.84 25.02 44.61
C CYS A 328 13.08 24.31 45.19
N ARG A 329 13.52 23.30 44.40
CA ARG A 329 14.89 22.75 44.20
C ARG A 329 15.59 22.04 45.37
N VAL A 330 15.95 20.77 45.10
CA VAL A 330 17.23 20.04 45.34
C VAL A 330 16.91 18.59 44.92
N ALA A 331 17.35 18.17 43.73
CA ALA A 331 18.58 17.41 43.47
C ALA A 331 18.51 15.95 43.97
N ILE A 332 18.83 15.01 43.07
CA ILE A 332 18.99 13.58 43.38
C ILE A 332 20.50 13.32 43.41
N GLU A 333 21.02 13.00 44.59
CA GLU A 333 22.29 12.30 44.75
C GLU A 333 21.99 10.87 45.21
N CYS A 334 22.72 9.89 44.67
CA CYS A 334 22.64 8.50 45.09
C CYS A 334 23.41 8.28 46.40
N PHE A 335 23.02 7.28 47.21
CA PHE A 335 23.99 6.36 47.83
C PHE A 335 23.34 5.09 48.41
N ASP A 336 24.12 4.00 48.44
CA ASP A 336 23.79 2.66 48.94
C ASP A 336 24.00 2.46 50.46
N ALA A 337 23.43 1.38 51.02
CA ALA A 337 23.92 0.63 52.21
C ALA A 337 22.98 -0.56 52.56
N CYS A 338 23.39 -1.68 53.19
CA CYS A 338 24.66 -2.45 53.18
C CYS A 338 24.50 -3.79 53.97
N GLU A 339 25.63 -4.47 54.24
CA GLU A 339 25.86 -5.61 55.18
C GLU A 339 25.56 -7.05 54.70
N GLY A 340 26.44 -8.04 54.97
CA GLY A 340 27.74 -7.94 55.65
C GLY A 340 28.56 -9.25 55.74
N TRP A 341 29.73 -9.16 56.40
CA TRP A 341 30.80 -10.18 56.58
C TRP A 341 31.65 -10.49 55.31
N GLY A 342 32.95 -10.79 55.39
CA GLY A 342 33.86 -10.76 56.56
C GLY A 342 35.33 -11.18 56.25
N GLU A 343 36.25 -10.74 57.12
CA GLU A 343 37.69 -11.10 57.25
C GLU A 343 38.68 -10.81 56.08
N SER A 344 39.98 -10.91 56.40
CA SER A 344 41.17 -10.35 55.71
C SER A 344 42.46 -10.99 56.32
N PRO A 345 43.72 -10.62 55.98
CA PRO A 345 44.24 -9.74 54.91
C PRO A 345 45.42 -10.36 54.09
N GLU A 346 46.00 -9.61 53.15
CA GLU A 346 47.42 -9.14 53.18
C GLU A 346 47.82 -8.36 51.89
N ALA A 347 48.82 -7.49 52.03
CA ALA A 347 49.44 -6.62 51.00
C ALA A 347 50.98 -6.85 51.04
N PRO A 348 51.92 -6.04 50.47
CA PRO A 348 51.84 -4.77 49.72
C PRO A 348 52.56 -4.90 48.34
N HIS A 349 53.20 -3.93 47.66
CA HIS A 349 53.60 -2.51 47.86
C HIS A 349 53.83 -1.84 46.47
N GLY A 350 53.77 -0.50 46.38
CA GLY A 350 54.43 0.26 45.29
C GLY A 350 53.64 1.45 44.71
N PRO A 351 54.12 2.71 44.76
CA PRO A 351 53.23 3.88 44.55
C PRO A 351 53.67 4.93 43.49
N CYS A 352 52.74 5.85 43.19
CA CYS A 352 52.95 7.20 42.61
C CYS A 352 53.38 7.26 41.12
N ASN A 353 53.17 8.35 40.36
CA ASN A 353 52.61 9.69 40.63
C ASN A 353 52.04 10.35 39.33
N LEU A 354 51.32 11.49 39.46
CA LEU A 354 51.11 12.62 38.50
C LEU A 354 51.18 12.37 36.97
N GLY A 355 50.31 12.90 36.10
CA GLY A 355 49.29 13.97 36.22
C GLY A 355 49.13 14.72 34.86
N ILE A 356 48.47 15.90 34.86
CA ILE A 356 48.23 16.81 33.71
C ILE A 356 47.09 16.37 32.75
N ALA A 357 46.33 17.34 32.24
CA ALA A 357 45.14 17.16 31.40
C ALA A 357 45.21 17.97 30.09
N ARG A 358 44.44 17.57 29.06
CA ARG A 358 43.77 18.48 28.10
C ARG A 358 42.78 17.77 27.14
N ARG A 359 41.68 18.51 26.87
CA ARG A 359 40.80 18.58 25.68
C ARG A 359 40.94 17.58 24.51
N ALA A 360 39.76 17.23 23.98
CA ALA A 360 39.34 16.80 22.61
C ALA A 360 40.34 17.02 21.43
N GLU A 361 40.30 16.26 20.33
CA GLU A 361 39.13 15.78 19.55
C GLU A 361 39.34 14.45 18.76
N LYS A 362 38.21 13.86 18.32
CA LYS A 362 37.95 13.11 17.05
C LYS A 362 38.71 11.82 16.63
N GLU A 363 38.01 11.12 15.72
CA GLU A 363 38.42 10.11 14.72
C GLU A 363 38.70 8.64 15.09
N VAL A 364 37.73 7.79 14.67
CA VAL A 364 37.87 6.66 13.70
C VAL A 364 39.11 5.76 13.80
N ARG A 365 38.89 4.44 13.94
CA ARG A 365 39.82 3.41 13.42
C ARG A 365 39.25 1.99 13.27
N SER A 366 39.12 1.57 12.01
CA SER A 366 39.50 0.22 11.56
C SER A 366 41.01 0.21 11.26
N ALA A 367 41.78 -0.89 11.26
CA ALA A 367 41.58 -2.24 11.80
C ALA A 367 42.97 -2.93 11.99
N ARG A 368 43.02 -4.06 12.71
CA ARG A 368 44.08 -5.10 12.68
C ARG A 368 43.37 -6.45 12.95
N TRP A 369 43.82 -7.63 12.49
CA TRP A 369 45.20 -8.14 12.37
C TRP A 369 45.46 -9.06 11.15
N ARG A 370 46.74 -9.43 10.94
CA ARG A 370 47.26 -10.58 10.16
C ARG A 370 48.01 -11.52 11.14
N SER A 371 48.45 -12.75 10.86
CA SER A 371 48.47 -13.68 9.69
C SER A 371 48.32 -15.14 10.24
N HIS A 372 48.81 -16.30 9.77
CA HIS A 372 49.72 -16.90 8.74
C HIS A 372 49.36 -18.42 8.65
N ALA A 373 49.81 -19.31 7.75
CA ALA A 373 50.50 -19.31 6.44
C ALA A 373 50.52 -20.77 5.88
N LEU A 374 51.13 -20.99 4.69
CA LEU A 374 51.43 -22.30 4.03
C LEU A 374 50.19 -23.04 3.46
N SER A 375 50.21 -23.66 2.27
CA SER A 375 51.20 -23.69 1.18
C SER A 375 50.51 -23.85 -0.21
N ARG A 376 51.18 -23.51 -1.32
CA ARG A 376 50.71 -23.65 -2.72
C ARG A 376 51.57 -24.67 -3.50
N PRO A 377 51.13 -25.24 -4.64
CA PRO A 377 51.17 -24.57 -5.97
C PRO A 377 49.85 -24.77 -6.78
N THR A 378 49.60 -24.26 -8.00
CA THR A 378 50.36 -23.55 -9.06
C THR A 378 49.61 -22.29 -9.59
N THR A 379 50.26 -21.51 -10.46
CA THR A 379 49.88 -20.21 -11.09
C THR A 379 49.41 -20.39 -12.57
N PRO A 380 49.09 -19.37 -13.42
CA PRO A 380 49.30 -17.90 -13.28
C PRO A 380 48.21 -16.90 -13.77
N GLU A 381 48.27 -15.68 -13.19
CA GLU A 381 48.32 -14.31 -13.78
C GLU A 381 47.39 -13.92 -14.98
N TYR A 382 46.86 -12.69 -15.09
CA TYR A 382 47.45 -11.37 -14.79
C TYR A 382 46.61 -10.47 -13.85
N GLY A 383 47.25 -9.44 -13.27
CA GLY A 383 46.66 -8.54 -12.27
C GLY A 383 46.56 -7.06 -12.68
N VAL A 384 45.88 -6.27 -11.83
CA VAL A 384 45.64 -4.82 -12.01
C VAL A 384 46.77 -3.99 -11.39
N GLY A 385 47.22 -2.94 -12.08
CA GLY A 385 48.20 -1.98 -11.58
C GLY A 385 47.57 -0.73 -10.97
N LEU A 386 48.05 -0.31 -9.79
CA LEU A 386 47.73 0.97 -9.16
C LEU A 386 48.61 2.09 -9.70
N ILE A 387 48.00 3.24 -10.05
CA ILE A 387 48.70 4.52 -10.24
C ILE A 387 47.95 5.62 -9.48
N ARG A 388 48.66 6.36 -8.62
CA ARG A 388 48.23 7.67 -8.09
C ARG A 388 48.54 8.74 -9.14
N ASN A 389 47.72 9.80 -9.21
CA ASN A 389 48.21 11.18 -9.19
C ASN A 389 47.06 12.19 -8.98
N GLY A 390 47.40 13.42 -8.63
CA GLY A 390 46.45 14.42 -8.14
C GLY A 390 45.64 15.14 -9.23
N LEU A 391 44.57 15.80 -8.79
CA LEU A 391 43.82 16.79 -9.56
C LEU A 391 44.56 18.14 -9.56
N PRO A 392 44.51 18.92 -10.67
CA PRO A 392 45.11 20.24 -10.73
C PRO A 392 44.23 21.30 -10.03
N VAL A 393 44.88 22.28 -9.40
CA VAL A 393 44.23 23.54 -9.02
C VAL A 393 44.13 24.41 -10.26
N LEU A 394 42.90 24.78 -10.66
CA LEU A 394 42.66 25.81 -11.67
C LEU A 394 42.42 27.15 -10.97
N HIS A 395 43.33 28.10 -11.15
CA HIS A 395 43.06 29.50 -10.86
C HIS A 395 42.14 30.09 -11.94
N LEU A 396 41.15 30.86 -11.52
CA LEU A 396 40.43 31.81 -12.37
C LEU A 396 40.79 33.26 -11.95
N PRO A 397 40.62 34.27 -12.82
CA PRO A 397 41.17 35.61 -12.58
C PRO A 397 40.40 36.43 -11.54
N GLU A 398 41.14 37.22 -10.77
CA GLU A 398 40.69 37.92 -9.56
C GLU A 398 40.11 39.33 -9.87
N HIS A 399 39.22 39.46 -10.86
CA HIS A 399 38.73 40.79 -11.32
C HIS A 399 37.24 40.87 -11.77
N GLU A 400 36.42 39.85 -11.53
CA GLU A 400 34.96 39.90 -11.82
C GLU A 400 34.11 39.57 -10.56
N LEU A 401 34.63 39.88 -9.37
CA LEU A 401 34.00 39.64 -8.06
C LEU A 401 33.88 40.93 -7.22
N GLN A 402 33.55 42.07 -7.84
CA GLN A 402 33.52 43.36 -7.13
C GLN A 402 32.36 44.33 -7.47
N GLU A 403 31.35 43.89 -8.24
CA GLU A 403 30.10 44.63 -8.49
C GLU A 403 28.83 43.80 -8.15
N ALA A 404 28.95 42.82 -7.25
CA ALA A 404 27.86 41.91 -6.83
C ALA A 404 27.74 41.82 -5.29
N ALA A 405 27.82 42.97 -4.61
CA ALA A 405 27.94 43.05 -3.14
C ALA A 405 27.05 44.13 -2.49
N GLU A 406 25.86 44.38 -3.05
CA GLU A 406 24.82 45.24 -2.44
C GLU A 406 23.40 44.62 -2.63
N ASP A 407 23.17 43.44 -2.04
CA ASP A 407 21.86 42.98 -1.54
C ASP A 407 22.06 41.70 -0.70
N GLU A 408 21.77 41.74 0.62
CA GLU A 408 21.91 40.63 1.56
C GLU A 408 20.55 39.96 1.86
N ASP A 409 20.14 38.94 1.10
CA ASP A 409 19.15 37.90 1.50
C ASP A 409 18.89 36.84 0.39
N ASP A 410 19.82 35.91 0.12
CA ASP A 410 19.46 34.62 -0.52
C ASP A 410 20.48 33.49 -0.26
N ASP A 411 19.96 32.27 -0.01
CA ASP A 411 20.74 31.07 0.38
C ASP A 411 20.73 30.03 -0.77
N ASP A 412 20.99 30.52 -1.99
CA ASP A 412 20.53 29.88 -3.23
C ASP A 412 21.52 28.91 -3.88
N GLY A 413 22.79 28.93 -3.46
CA GLY A 413 23.93 28.32 -4.15
C GLY A 413 23.94 26.79 -4.30
N LEU A 414 22.97 26.05 -3.74
CA LEU A 414 22.81 24.61 -3.98
C LEU A 414 21.69 24.27 -4.97
N LEU A 415 20.66 25.10 -5.07
CA LEU A 415 19.54 24.90 -6.00
C LEU A 415 19.92 25.40 -7.39
N GLU A 416 20.70 26.47 -7.45
CA GLU A 416 21.34 26.96 -8.68
C GLU A 416 22.25 25.89 -9.31
N VAL A 417 23.00 25.11 -8.51
CA VAL A 417 23.83 23.99 -9.02
C VAL A 417 23.00 22.89 -9.69
N ILE A 418 21.76 22.64 -9.23
CA ILE A 418 20.84 21.67 -9.86
C ILE A 418 20.25 22.25 -11.15
N LEU A 419 19.96 23.56 -11.18
CA LEU A 419 19.40 24.24 -12.35
C LEU A 419 20.43 24.46 -13.46
N LEU A 420 21.66 24.87 -13.13
CA LEU A 420 22.79 24.94 -14.07
C LEU A 420 23.10 23.58 -14.71
N TYR A 421 22.85 22.47 -14.01
CA TYR A 421 22.98 21.11 -14.57
C TYR A 421 21.92 20.76 -15.63
N LEU A 422 20.82 21.52 -15.68
CA LEU A 422 19.75 21.40 -16.68
C LEU A 422 19.89 22.45 -17.80
N GLU A 423 20.32 23.67 -17.47
CA GLU A 423 20.48 24.77 -18.43
C GLU A 423 21.72 24.60 -19.32
N ALA A 424 22.80 23.98 -18.82
CA ALA A 424 24.02 23.69 -19.61
C ALA A 424 23.86 22.56 -20.67
N VAL A 425 22.63 22.30 -21.14
CA VAL A 425 22.28 21.17 -22.02
C VAL A 425 21.83 21.60 -23.43
N ASP A 426 21.33 22.83 -23.62
CA ASP A 426 20.50 23.17 -24.81
C ASP A 426 21.22 23.99 -25.91
N ASP A 427 22.39 24.59 -25.65
CA ASP A 427 23.10 25.41 -26.64
C ASP A 427 24.14 24.63 -27.46
N ASN A 428 24.27 25.00 -28.75
CA ASN A 428 24.98 24.19 -29.75
C ASN A 428 26.29 24.82 -30.25
N GLU A 429 27.42 24.17 -30.01
CA GLU A 429 28.47 24.06 -31.05
C GLU A 429 29.33 22.81 -30.87
N VAL A 430 29.92 22.30 -31.97
CA VAL A 430 30.57 20.98 -32.02
C VAL A 430 32.09 21.08 -32.18
N PRO A 431 32.84 20.61 -31.19
CA PRO A 431 34.13 19.96 -31.41
C PRO A 431 34.06 18.46 -31.04
N THR A 432 34.49 17.58 -31.95
CA THR A 432 34.47 16.13 -31.72
C THR A 432 35.64 15.66 -30.84
N VAL A 433 35.35 15.20 -29.62
CA VAL A 433 36.27 14.41 -28.78
C VAL A 433 35.57 13.15 -28.29
N LYS A 434 36.31 12.03 -28.18
CA LYS A 434 35.80 10.74 -27.74
C LYS A 434 36.16 10.50 -26.26
N ASP A 435 35.18 10.44 -25.37
CA ASP A 435 34.97 9.28 -24.49
C ASP A 435 33.52 9.29 -23.94
N GLY A 436 33.05 8.18 -23.36
CA GLY A 436 31.65 7.97 -23.01
C GLY A 436 31.36 7.83 -21.50
N SER A 437 30.69 8.82 -20.90
CA SER A 437 30.08 8.68 -19.56
C SER A 437 28.99 9.73 -19.22
N ARG A 438 28.09 10.05 -20.16
CA ARG A 438 26.83 10.77 -19.80
C ARG A 438 25.89 9.83 -19.04
N LYS A 439 25.56 10.14 -17.78
CA LYS A 439 24.42 9.51 -17.09
C LYS A 439 23.14 9.83 -17.87
N LYS A 440 22.37 8.80 -18.23
CA LYS A 440 21.11 8.96 -18.96
C LYS A 440 20.01 9.42 -18.02
N VAL A 441 19.25 10.46 -18.42
CA VAL A 441 17.80 10.45 -18.17
C VAL A 441 17.26 9.20 -18.85
N VAL A 442 16.56 8.33 -18.11
CA VAL A 442 16.07 7.05 -18.64
C VAL A 442 14.81 7.28 -19.47
N MET A 443 14.98 7.89 -20.64
CA MET A 443 13.98 7.88 -21.70
C MET A 443 13.78 6.44 -22.16
N ILE A 444 12.70 5.82 -21.65
CA ILE A 444 12.28 4.45 -21.96
C ILE A 444 11.94 4.36 -23.46
N ASP A 445 12.33 3.25 -24.11
CA ASP A 445 12.12 3.09 -25.56
C ASP A 445 10.62 3.02 -25.90
N GLY A 446 10.19 3.95 -26.76
CA GLY A 446 9.07 4.87 -26.47
C GLY A 446 7.64 4.34 -26.62
N SER A 447 7.43 3.02 -26.65
CA SER A 447 6.09 2.42 -26.65
C SER A 447 6.12 0.96 -26.22
N SER A 448 6.92 0.14 -26.91
CA SER A 448 7.09 -1.29 -26.62
C SER A 448 7.50 -1.53 -25.17
N SER A 449 8.47 -0.76 -24.65
CA SER A 449 8.97 -0.94 -23.29
C SER A 449 8.00 -0.42 -22.22
N ILE A 450 7.09 0.51 -22.53
CA ILE A 450 6.04 0.96 -21.60
C ILE A 450 4.92 -0.08 -21.54
N ALA A 451 4.52 -0.64 -22.68
CA ALA A 451 3.55 -1.74 -22.74
C ALA A 451 4.06 -2.98 -21.96
N LEU A 452 5.31 -3.39 -22.16
CA LEU A 452 5.95 -4.48 -21.42
C LEU A 452 6.06 -4.20 -19.90
N TRP A 453 6.22 -2.94 -19.50
CA TRP A 453 6.27 -2.56 -18.08
C TRP A 453 4.89 -2.62 -17.43
N ILE A 454 3.84 -2.16 -18.13
CA ILE A 454 2.44 -2.27 -17.70
C ILE A 454 2.02 -3.75 -17.66
N GLU A 455 2.41 -4.56 -18.64
CA GLU A 455 2.20 -6.02 -18.65
C GLU A 455 2.90 -6.69 -17.46
N ARG A 456 4.14 -6.30 -17.12
CA ARG A 456 4.86 -6.79 -15.93
C ARG A 456 4.09 -6.44 -14.65
N ILE A 457 3.57 -5.22 -14.51
CA ILE A 457 2.77 -4.79 -13.36
C ILE A 457 1.49 -5.64 -13.26
N TRP A 458 0.70 -5.74 -14.33
CA TRP A 458 -0.55 -6.51 -14.31
C TRP A 458 -0.35 -8.01 -14.06
N ARG A 459 0.74 -8.60 -14.55
CA ARG A 459 1.11 -9.97 -14.21
C ARG A 459 1.34 -10.13 -12.71
N MET A 460 2.15 -9.24 -12.10
CA MET A 460 2.42 -9.30 -10.66
C MET A 460 1.17 -8.98 -9.81
N VAL A 461 0.26 -8.12 -10.29
CA VAL A 461 -1.07 -7.93 -9.68
C VAL A 461 -1.88 -9.24 -9.74
N GLY A 462 -1.84 -9.96 -10.86
CA GLY A 462 -2.45 -11.29 -10.98
C GLY A 462 -1.83 -12.32 -10.02
N ASP A 463 -0.51 -12.34 -9.92
CA ASP A 463 0.25 -13.21 -9.00
C ASP A 463 -0.14 -12.92 -7.54
N VAL A 464 -0.17 -11.65 -7.10
CA VAL A 464 -0.58 -11.24 -5.75
C VAL A 464 -2.07 -11.53 -5.49
N ARG A 465 -2.97 -11.23 -6.43
CA ARG A 465 -4.40 -11.56 -6.30
C ARG A 465 -4.62 -13.06 -6.14
N ALA A 466 -3.82 -13.90 -6.81
CA ALA A 466 -3.86 -15.35 -6.63
C ALA A 466 -3.27 -15.82 -5.28
N MET A 467 -2.41 -15.03 -4.63
CA MET A 467 -1.97 -15.28 -3.25
C MET A 467 -3.10 -14.94 -2.25
N LEU A 468 -3.68 -13.75 -2.34
CA LEU A 468 -4.74 -13.28 -1.43
C LEU A 468 -5.95 -14.23 -1.42
N ARG A 469 -6.39 -14.65 -2.61
CA ARG A 469 -7.51 -15.61 -2.78
C ARG A 469 -7.19 -17.05 -2.34
N ARG A 470 -6.00 -17.33 -1.79
CA ARG A 470 -5.60 -18.62 -1.20
C ARG A 470 -5.37 -18.56 0.31
N MET A 471 -5.56 -17.39 0.93
CA MET A 471 -5.42 -17.23 2.38
C MET A 471 -6.45 -18.10 3.13
N GLY A 472 -6.10 -18.47 4.36
CA GLY A 472 -6.85 -19.44 5.16
C GLY A 472 -6.35 -19.48 6.59
N ASP A 473 -6.01 -20.67 7.09
CA ASP A 473 -5.43 -20.86 8.44
C ASP A 473 -3.96 -20.38 8.55
N GLY A 474 -3.40 -19.81 7.47
CA GLY A 474 -2.04 -19.27 7.37
C GLY A 474 -1.11 -20.08 6.45
N GLU A 475 -0.21 -19.39 5.76
CA GLU A 475 1.00 -19.91 5.11
C GLU A 475 2.24 -19.50 5.91
N ILE A 476 2.85 -20.47 6.59
CA ILE A 476 3.94 -20.28 7.55
C ILE A 476 5.00 -21.38 7.36
N SER A 477 6.28 -21.04 7.51
CA SER A 477 7.37 -22.02 7.38
C SER A 477 7.36 -23.07 8.50
N ILE A 478 7.67 -24.31 8.12
CA ILE A 478 7.74 -25.47 9.02
C ILE A 478 8.88 -25.29 10.05
N SER A 479 8.64 -25.71 11.29
CA SER A 479 9.62 -25.72 12.38
C SER A 479 10.10 -27.15 12.64
N ALA A 480 11.41 -27.36 12.63
CA ALA A 480 11.98 -28.70 12.85
C ALA A 480 11.90 -29.11 14.32
N TYR A 481 12.03 -28.15 15.26
CA TYR A 481 11.79 -28.34 16.69
C TYR A 481 10.38 -28.89 16.98
N ASP A 482 9.34 -28.21 16.50
CA ASP A 482 7.96 -28.65 16.69
C ASP A 482 7.68 -29.98 15.98
N THR A 483 8.19 -30.16 14.75
CA THR A 483 8.06 -31.42 14.01
C THR A 483 8.73 -32.59 14.75
N ALA A 484 9.85 -32.37 15.42
CA ALA A 484 10.50 -33.39 16.25
C ALA A 484 9.68 -33.76 17.50
N TRP A 485 9.03 -32.79 18.16
CA TRP A 485 8.10 -33.08 19.27
C TRP A 485 6.89 -33.89 18.80
N VAL A 486 6.31 -33.55 17.65
CA VAL A 486 5.23 -34.34 17.01
C VAL A 486 5.71 -35.76 16.67
N ALA A 487 6.94 -35.88 16.17
CA ALA A 487 7.53 -37.17 15.80
C ALA A 487 7.82 -38.11 16.99
N LEU A 488 7.81 -37.61 18.24
CA LEU A 488 7.93 -38.42 19.46
C LEU A 488 6.59 -39.06 19.91
N VAL A 489 5.45 -38.58 19.39
CA VAL A 489 4.12 -39.08 19.78
C VAL A 489 3.95 -40.55 19.36
N LYS A 490 3.62 -41.42 20.33
CA LYS A 490 3.47 -42.86 20.14
C LYS A 490 2.04 -43.25 19.77
N ASN A 491 1.87 -44.41 19.13
CA ASN A 491 0.54 -44.98 18.90
C ASN A 491 -0.18 -45.33 20.22
N THR A 492 -1.48 -45.01 20.29
CA THR A 492 -2.34 -45.34 21.43
C THR A 492 -2.88 -46.77 21.41
N ASP A 493 -2.60 -47.54 20.35
CA ASP A 493 -2.99 -48.95 20.21
C ASP A 493 -2.05 -49.95 20.92
N GLY A 494 -0.97 -49.47 21.52
CA GLY A 494 0.04 -50.30 22.19
C GLY A 494 1.09 -50.94 21.26
N SER A 495 1.05 -50.69 19.94
CA SER A 495 2.07 -51.15 18.98
C SER A 495 3.47 -50.57 19.23
N GLY A 496 3.56 -49.53 20.06
CA GLY A 496 4.81 -48.90 20.49
C GLY A 496 5.47 -47.97 19.47
N GLY A 497 5.07 -48.03 18.20
CA GLY A 497 5.60 -47.22 17.10
C GLY A 497 5.16 -45.75 17.09
N PRO A 498 5.72 -44.93 16.18
CA PRO A 498 5.37 -43.51 16.03
C PRO A 498 3.99 -43.34 15.41
N ARG A 499 3.18 -42.44 15.99
CA ARG A 499 1.84 -42.09 15.48
C ARG A 499 1.87 -41.29 14.20
N PHE A 500 2.95 -40.52 13.99
CA PHE A 500 3.11 -39.64 12.84
C PHE A 500 4.42 -39.94 12.07
N PRO A 501 4.54 -41.09 11.37
CA PRO A 501 5.76 -41.46 10.65
C PRO A 501 6.19 -40.43 9.59
N SER A 502 5.23 -39.70 9.02
CA SER A 502 5.47 -38.59 8.08
C SER A 502 6.32 -37.47 8.68
N SER A 503 6.25 -37.23 9.99
CA SER A 503 7.06 -36.21 10.67
C SER A 503 8.52 -36.67 10.84
N LEU A 504 8.76 -37.97 11.04
CA LEU A 504 10.12 -38.54 11.01
C LEU A 504 10.72 -38.48 9.60
N GLN A 505 9.92 -38.80 8.58
CA GLN A 505 10.34 -38.70 7.18
C GLN A 505 10.68 -37.25 6.81
N TRP A 506 9.84 -36.28 7.19
CA TRP A 506 10.12 -34.85 6.99
C TRP A 506 11.45 -34.42 7.63
N ILE A 507 11.74 -34.86 8.87
CA ILE A 507 13.00 -34.55 9.55
C ILE A 507 14.21 -35.06 8.75
N VAL A 508 14.15 -36.27 8.22
CA VAL A 508 15.25 -36.85 7.43
C VAL A 508 15.46 -36.07 6.12
N ASP A 509 14.38 -35.75 5.42
CA ASP A 509 14.43 -35.11 4.10
C ASP A 509 14.84 -33.62 4.16
N ASN A 510 14.74 -32.98 5.33
CA ASN A 510 14.99 -31.55 5.52
C ASN A 510 16.23 -31.24 6.40
N GLN A 511 17.16 -32.20 6.57
CA GLN A 511 18.45 -31.92 7.21
C GLN A 511 19.34 -31.04 6.31
N LEU A 512 19.85 -29.93 6.85
CA LEU A 512 20.66 -28.97 6.11
C LEU A 512 22.05 -29.54 5.75
N PRO A 513 22.76 -28.97 4.75
CA PRO A 513 24.06 -29.49 4.29
C PRO A 513 25.16 -29.51 5.36
N ASP A 514 25.07 -28.65 6.37
CA ASP A 514 25.97 -28.58 7.53
C ASP A 514 25.63 -29.61 8.64
N GLY A 515 24.58 -30.42 8.44
CA GLY A 515 24.08 -31.39 9.42
C GLY A 515 23.07 -30.83 10.43
N SER A 516 22.77 -29.53 10.39
CA SER A 516 21.78 -28.91 11.27
C SER A 516 20.34 -28.98 10.72
N TRP A 517 19.41 -28.46 11.52
CA TRP A 517 18.06 -28.07 11.11
C TRP A 517 17.78 -26.65 11.61
N GLY A 518 16.83 -25.94 10.99
CA GLY A 518 16.46 -24.55 11.31
C GLY A 518 16.24 -23.74 10.02
N ASP A 519 16.23 -22.39 10.10
CA ASP A 519 16.10 -21.58 8.89
C ASP A 519 17.33 -21.74 7.96
N ALA A 520 17.07 -21.97 6.68
CA ALA A 520 18.08 -22.34 5.69
C ALA A 520 18.87 -21.13 5.15
N VAL A 521 18.38 -19.90 5.32
CA VAL A 521 18.95 -18.66 4.77
C VAL A 521 19.59 -17.82 5.87
N THR A 522 18.91 -17.68 7.01
CA THR A 522 19.37 -16.92 8.19
C THR A 522 19.93 -17.90 9.21
N PHE A 523 21.21 -17.75 9.56
CA PHE A 523 21.83 -18.52 10.64
C PHE A 523 21.64 -17.83 11.99
N SER A 524 21.04 -18.52 12.95
CA SER A 524 21.18 -18.25 14.38
C SER A 524 21.72 -19.50 15.08
N ALA A 525 22.71 -19.33 15.95
CA ALA A 525 23.21 -20.39 16.82
C ALA A 525 22.09 -20.96 17.71
N HIS A 526 21.26 -20.11 18.30
CA HIS A 526 20.13 -20.56 19.12
C HIS A 526 19.13 -21.38 18.30
N ASP A 527 18.69 -20.87 17.14
CA ASP A 527 17.76 -21.59 16.25
C ASP A 527 18.33 -22.94 15.78
N ARG A 528 19.54 -22.94 15.23
CA ARG A 528 20.14 -24.17 14.70
C ARG A 528 20.38 -25.21 15.79
N MET A 529 20.79 -24.79 17.00
CA MET A 529 21.05 -25.73 18.10
C MET A 529 19.76 -26.34 18.66
N ILE A 530 18.68 -25.57 18.85
CA ILE A 530 17.42 -26.11 19.39
C ILE A 530 16.70 -27.03 18.40
N ASN A 531 16.65 -26.66 17.11
CA ASN A 531 16.10 -27.51 16.05
C ASN A 531 16.90 -28.81 15.90
N THR A 532 18.24 -28.71 15.79
CA THR A 532 19.10 -29.90 15.58
C THR A 532 19.03 -30.87 16.74
N LEU A 533 19.04 -30.37 17.99
CA LEU A 533 18.93 -31.22 19.17
C LEU A 533 17.60 -31.98 19.21
N ALA A 534 16.49 -31.30 18.90
CA ALA A 534 15.17 -31.94 18.85
C ALA A 534 15.12 -33.05 17.77
N CYS A 535 15.57 -32.76 16.55
CA CYS A 535 15.63 -33.74 15.46
C CYS A 535 16.48 -34.97 15.79
N VAL A 536 17.66 -34.78 16.39
CA VAL A 536 18.53 -35.88 16.84
C VAL A 536 17.85 -36.72 17.93
N ILE A 537 17.16 -36.08 18.90
CA ILE A 537 16.40 -36.77 19.94
C ILE A 537 15.27 -37.62 19.33
N ALA A 538 14.52 -37.08 18.37
CA ALA A 538 13.44 -37.82 17.70
C ALA A 538 13.97 -39.04 16.93
N LEU A 539 14.97 -38.87 16.08
CA LEU A 539 15.55 -39.96 15.29
C LEU A 539 16.23 -41.03 16.19
N LYS A 540 16.93 -40.62 17.24
CA LYS A 540 17.54 -41.52 18.25
C LYS A 540 16.48 -42.32 19.01
N SER A 541 15.39 -41.68 19.44
CA SER A 541 14.30 -42.34 20.19
C SER A 541 13.65 -43.50 19.43
N TRP A 542 13.68 -43.44 18.10
CA TRP A 542 13.17 -44.49 17.21
C TRP A 542 14.25 -45.43 16.66
N THR A 543 15.54 -45.18 16.96
CA THR A 543 16.71 -45.95 16.47
C THR A 543 16.78 -46.03 14.95
N ILE A 544 16.53 -44.90 14.27
CA ILE A 544 16.47 -44.79 12.80
C ILE A 544 17.45 -43.73 12.28
N TYR A 545 17.78 -43.81 10.98
CA TYR A 545 18.64 -42.86 10.25
C TYR A 545 19.91 -42.42 11.01
N PRO A 546 20.79 -43.38 11.38
CA PRO A 546 21.96 -43.11 12.25
C PRO A 546 22.96 -42.12 11.64
N ASP A 547 23.04 -42.03 10.31
CA ASP A 547 23.91 -41.07 9.61
C ASP A 547 23.42 -39.63 9.84
N SER A 548 22.10 -39.40 9.75
CA SER A 548 21.49 -38.09 10.03
C SER A 548 21.67 -37.68 11.50
N CYS A 549 21.51 -38.62 12.44
CA CYS A 549 21.85 -38.42 13.85
C CYS A 549 23.32 -38.02 14.03
N SER A 550 24.23 -38.73 13.35
CA SER A 550 25.69 -38.52 13.47
C SER A 550 26.11 -37.14 12.94
N ARG A 551 25.51 -36.68 11.84
CA ARG A 551 25.71 -35.31 11.31
C ARG A 551 25.19 -34.24 12.27
N GLY A 552 24.00 -34.42 12.85
CA GLY A 552 23.46 -33.49 13.84
C GLY A 552 24.32 -33.39 15.11
N LEU A 553 24.83 -34.53 15.61
CA LEU A 553 25.76 -34.56 16.73
C LEU A 553 27.14 -33.96 16.40
N ALA A 554 27.61 -34.05 15.15
CA ALA A 554 28.79 -33.30 14.70
C ALA A 554 28.54 -31.78 14.76
N PHE A 555 27.47 -31.30 14.12
CA PHE A 555 27.10 -29.89 14.14
C PHE A 555 26.99 -29.32 15.56
N ILE A 556 26.31 -30.02 16.47
CA ILE A 556 26.14 -29.62 17.87
C ILE A 556 27.50 -29.48 18.59
N ARG A 557 28.42 -30.43 18.39
CA ARG A 557 29.76 -30.37 18.99
C ARG A 557 30.62 -29.25 18.41
N GLU A 558 30.48 -28.97 17.12
CA GLU A 558 31.26 -27.95 16.40
C GLU A 558 30.77 -26.52 16.63
N ASN A 559 29.52 -26.33 17.06
CA ASN A 559 28.90 -25.00 17.18
C ASN A 559 28.45 -24.60 18.59
N MET A 560 28.54 -25.48 19.61
CA MET A 560 28.07 -25.19 20.98
C MET A 560 28.54 -23.84 21.55
N TRP A 561 29.82 -23.51 21.37
CA TRP A 561 30.45 -22.27 21.82
C TRP A 561 29.73 -21.00 21.33
N ARG A 562 29.08 -21.03 20.16
CA ARG A 562 28.39 -19.88 19.57
C ARG A 562 27.17 -19.42 20.38
N LEU A 563 26.56 -20.31 21.18
CA LEU A 563 25.47 -19.96 22.10
C LEU A 563 25.89 -18.93 23.18
N ARG A 564 27.20 -18.69 23.34
CA ARG A 564 27.76 -17.69 24.26
C ARG A 564 28.18 -16.39 23.57
N GLU A 565 28.32 -16.39 22.25
CA GLU A 565 28.69 -15.21 21.45
C GLU A 565 27.49 -14.55 20.77
N GLU A 566 26.41 -15.30 20.50
CA GLU A 566 25.20 -14.76 19.88
C GLU A 566 24.35 -13.93 20.86
N GLU A 567 23.84 -12.80 20.38
CA GLU A 567 23.12 -11.81 21.16
C GLU A 567 21.80 -12.36 21.73
N ALA A 568 21.53 -12.05 23.00
CA ALA A 568 20.37 -12.60 23.73
C ALA A 568 19.00 -12.08 23.23
N GLU A 569 19.00 -11.05 22.39
CA GLU A 569 17.80 -10.49 21.74
C GLU A 569 17.30 -11.39 20.60
N LEU A 570 18.21 -12.08 19.88
CA LEU A 570 17.89 -13.07 18.84
C LEU A 570 17.42 -14.43 19.43
N MET A 571 17.41 -14.58 20.75
CA MET A 571 17.10 -15.84 21.42
C MET A 571 15.60 -16.21 21.30
N PRO A 572 15.26 -17.37 20.69
CA PRO A 572 13.88 -17.81 20.45
C PRO A 572 13.00 -17.91 21.71
N ILE A 573 11.69 -17.84 21.49
CA ILE A 573 10.68 -17.93 22.55
C ILE A 573 10.89 -19.21 23.36
N GLY A 574 11.01 -19.06 24.69
CA GLY A 574 11.12 -20.20 25.59
C GLY A 574 12.46 -20.96 25.57
N PHE A 575 13.44 -20.59 24.72
CA PHE A 575 14.73 -21.31 24.57
C PHE A 575 15.39 -21.65 25.91
N GLU A 576 15.46 -20.70 26.84
CA GLU A 576 16.04 -20.86 28.19
C GLU A 576 15.41 -22.00 29.03
N VAL A 577 14.22 -22.49 28.66
CA VAL A 577 13.45 -23.52 29.37
C VAL A 577 13.31 -24.77 28.49
N ALA A 578 13.09 -24.59 27.19
CA ALA A 578 12.97 -25.64 26.20
C ALA A 578 14.31 -26.36 25.93
N PHE A 579 15.40 -25.62 25.68
CA PHE A 579 16.68 -26.20 25.26
C PHE A 579 17.32 -27.08 26.36
N PRO A 580 17.37 -26.70 27.65
CA PRO A 580 17.90 -27.61 28.67
C PRO A 580 16.96 -28.77 29.00
N SER A 581 15.65 -28.64 28.75
CA SER A 581 14.72 -29.76 28.86
C SER A 581 14.94 -30.80 27.75
N LEU A 582 15.31 -30.36 26.53
CA LEU A 582 15.86 -31.28 25.52
C LEU A 582 17.20 -31.89 25.95
N LEU A 583 18.10 -31.12 26.59
CA LEU A 583 19.36 -31.67 27.10
C LEU A 583 19.15 -32.72 28.19
N ASP A 584 18.12 -32.59 29.03
CA ASP A 584 17.76 -33.62 30.01
C ASP A 584 17.27 -34.91 29.33
N ILE A 585 16.50 -34.80 28.25
CA ILE A 585 16.11 -35.95 27.40
C ILE A 585 17.35 -36.54 26.69
N ALA A 586 18.27 -35.71 26.21
CA ALA A 586 19.48 -36.16 25.54
C ALA A 586 20.44 -36.93 26.46
N LYS A 587 20.55 -36.50 27.72
CA LYS A 587 21.28 -37.24 28.78
C LYS A 587 20.65 -38.63 28.98
N ALA A 588 19.32 -38.71 29.04
CA ALA A 588 18.59 -39.97 29.21
C ALA A 588 18.63 -40.90 27.97
N LEU A 589 18.98 -40.37 26.79
CA LEU A 589 19.21 -41.12 25.55
C LEU A 589 20.71 -41.41 25.28
N GLU A 590 21.58 -41.13 26.24
CA GLU A 590 23.04 -41.32 26.17
C GLU A 590 23.67 -40.65 24.92
N LEU A 591 23.21 -39.44 24.58
CA LEU A 591 23.75 -38.67 23.43
C LEU A 591 25.08 -37.99 23.77
N GLU A 592 26.05 -38.10 22.85
CA GLU A 592 27.39 -37.49 22.93
C GLU A 592 27.38 -35.97 22.69
N ILE A 593 26.89 -35.21 23.67
CA ILE A 593 26.84 -33.75 23.69
C ILE A 593 27.90 -33.24 24.69
N PRO A 594 28.56 -32.08 24.46
CA PRO A 594 29.51 -31.50 25.40
C PRO A 594 28.80 -30.87 26.62
N TYR A 595 28.19 -31.69 27.48
CA TYR A 595 27.42 -31.24 28.66
C TYR A 595 28.24 -30.41 29.68
N GLY A 596 29.58 -30.45 29.59
CA GLY A 596 30.47 -29.63 30.40
C GLY A 596 30.72 -28.21 29.86
N ASP A 597 30.21 -27.87 28.68
CA ASP A 597 30.42 -26.55 28.05
C ASP A 597 29.84 -25.41 28.94
N PRO A 598 30.58 -24.30 29.15
CA PRO A 598 30.12 -23.17 29.97
C PRO A 598 28.79 -22.56 29.52
N SER A 599 28.49 -22.56 28.21
CA SER A 599 27.23 -22.02 27.68
C SER A 599 26.02 -22.75 28.27
N LEU A 600 26.12 -24.07 28.45
CA LEU A 600 25.03 -24.89 28.99
C LEU A 600 24.80 -24.60 30.48
N GLN A 601 25.86 -24.35 31.24
CA GLN A 601 25.79 -23.99 32.66
C GLN A 601 25.11 -22.62 32.84
N GLU A 602 25.40 -21.66 31.96
CA GLU A 602 24.75 -20.34 31.95
C GLU A 602 23.25 -20.45 31.57
N ILE A 603 22.87 -21.34 30.64
CA ILE A 603 21.46 -21.54 30.28
C ILE A 603 20.71 -22.31 31.39
N ASP A 604 21.29 -23.33 32.03
CA ASP A 604 20.67 -24.01 33.17
C ASP A 604 20.46 -23.06 34.38
N ALA A 605 21.36 -22.10 34.60
CA ALA A 605 21.15 -21.04 35.58
C ALA A 605 19.95 -20.15 35.23
N LYS A 606 19.82 -19.73 33.95
CA LYS A 606 18.65 -18.98 33.44
C LYS A 606 17.36 -19.77 33.61
N ARG A 607 17.34 -21.06 33.24
CA ARG A 607 16.20 -21.99 33.44
C ARG A 607 15.73 -22.01 34.88
N ASN A 608 16.64 -22.23 35.81
CA ASN A 608 16.33 -22.34 37.24
C ASN A 608 15.83 -21.01 37.84
N LEU A 609 16.32 -19.85 37.37
CA LEU A 609 15.78 -18.55 37.74
C LEU A 609 14.37 -18.33 37.17
N LYS A 610 14.14 -18.71 35.90
CA LYS A 610 12.88 -18.51 35.19
C LYS A 610 11.77 -19.42 35.72
N LEU A 611 12.04 -20.70 35.96
CA LEU A 611 11.09 -21.65 36.56
C LEU A 611 10.64 -21.23 37.97
N LYS A 612 11.49 -20.53 38.75
CA LYS A 612 11.13 -19.95 40.06
C LYS A 612 10.24 -18.70 39.96
N ARG A 613 10.19 -18.05 38.80
CA ARG A 613 9.36 -16.85 38.55
C ARG A 613 8.01 -17.18 37.92
N ILE A 614 7.79 -18.41 37.46
CA ILE A 614 6.51 -18.83 36.86
C ILE A 614 5.45 -18.96 37.97
N PRO A 615 4.32 -18.22 37.90
CA PRO A 615 3.22 -18.35 38.86
C PRO A 615 2.42 -19.63 38.54
N ARG A 616 2.82 -20.75 39.13
CA ARG A 616 2.29 -22.08 38.79
C ARG A 616 0.78 -22.18 38.99
N ASP A 617 0.21 -21.60 40.05
CA ASP A 617 -1.23 -21.67 40.30
C ASP A 617 -2.03 -20.96 39.19
N VAL A 618 -1.62 -19.73 38.85
CA VAL A 618 -2.21 -18.93 37.76
C VAL A 618 -2.15 -19.67 36.42
N MET A 619 -1.02 -20.31 36.11
CA MET A 619 -0.81 -21.10 34.88
C MET A 619 -1.79 -22.29 34.76
N HIS A 620 -2.33 -22.79 35.87
CA HIS A 620 -3.30 -23.89 35.92
C HIS A 620 -4.74 -23.41 36.19
N GLU A 621 -5.00 -22.10 36.14
CA GLU A 621 -6.32 -21.49 36.40
C GLU A 621 -6.82 -20.60 35.27
N VAL A 622 -5.92 -19.85 34.61
CA VAL A 622 -6.27 -18.96 33.51
C VAL A 622 -5.37 -19.18 32.28
N PRO A 623 -5.87 -18.98 31.05
CA PRO A 623 -5.05 -19.03 29.84
C PRO A 623 -3.92 -17.99 29.89
N THR A 624 -2.69 -18.43 29.63
CA THR A 624 -1.49 -17.56 29.60
C THR A 624 -0.54 -18.03 28.50
N THR A 625 0.40 -17.16 28.10
CA THR A 625 1.45 -17.47 27.11
C THR A 625 2.31 -18.69 27.48
N LEU A 626 2.37 -19.06 28.76
CA LEU A 626 3.05 -20.26 29.25
C LEU A 626 2.50 -21.56 28.63
N LEU A 627 1.22 -21.60 28.25
CA LEU A 627 0.60 -22.73 27.54
C LEU A 627 1.24 -23.02 26.18
N HIS A 628 1.94 -22.06 25.58
CA HIS A 628 2.64 -22.21 24.30
C HIS A 628 3.94 -23.01 24.42
N SER A 629 4.42 -23.31 25.64
CA SER A 629 5.75 -23.92 25.88
C SER A 629 5.77 -24.93 27.04
N LEU A 630 4.70 -25.73 27.21
CA LEU A 630 4.56 -26.70 28.31
C LEU A 630 5.64 -27.81 28.26
N GLU A 631 6.17 -28.12 27.09
CA GLU A 631 7.20 -29.14 26.83
C GLU A 631 8.54 -28.88 27.54
N GLY A 632 8.78 -27.65 27.99
CA GLY A 632 9.93 -27.30 28.82
C GLY A 632 9.67 -27.34 30.34
N MET A 633 8.46 -27.64 30.80
CA MET A 633 8.03 -27.38 32.18
C MET A 633 7.83 -28.69 32.99
N PRO A 634 8.61 -28.92 34.06
CA PRO A 634 8.47 -30.12 34.88
C PRO A 634 7.32 -30.01 35.89
N GLY A 635 6.60 -31.11 36.11
CA GLY A 635 5.56 -31.25 37.14
C GLY A 635 4.32 -30.40 36.87
N LEU A 636 3.53 -30.78 35.88
CA LEU A 636 2.29 -30.10 35.46
C LEU A 636 1.05 -30.88 35.91
N GLU A 637 -0.03 -30.16 36.23
CA GLU A 637 -1.32 -30.71 36.63
C GLU A 637 -2.28 -30.80 35.44
N TRP A 638 -2.19 -31.89 34.66
CA TRP A 638 -2.92 -32.05 33.40
C TRP A 638 -4.45 -31.94 33.52
N ASP A 639 -5.03 -32.43 34.61
CA ASP A 639 -6.48 -32.32 34.91
C ASP A 639 -6.97 -30.86 35.05
N ARG A 640 -6.06 -29.91 35.25
CA ARG A 640 -6.32 -28.46 35.22
C ARG A 640 -6.00 -27.89 33.84
N LEU A 641 -4.83 -28.20 33.28
CA LEU A 641 -4.40 -27.69 31.98
C LEU A 641 -5.36 -28.03 30.83
N LEU A 642 -5.94 -29.23 30.80
CA LEU A 642 -6.92 -29.62 29.76
C LEU A 642 -8.17 -28.70 29.74
N ARG A 643 -8.48 -27.98 30.82
CA ARG A 643 -9.56 -26.98 30.86
C ARG A 643 -9.17 -25.65 30.17
N LEU A 644 -7.87 -25.44 29.97
CA LEU A 644 -7.27 -24.28 29.33
C LEU A 644 -6.93 -24.52 27.85
N GLN A 645 -7.17 -25.74 27.34
CA GLN A 645 -7.06 -26.11 25.91
C GLN A 645 -7.85 -25.15 25.02
N CYS A 646 -7.35 -24.86 23.82
CA CYS A 646 -8.06 -24.09 22.79
C CYS A 646 -9.18 -24.93 22.15
N SER A 647 -10.20 -24.27 21.58
CA SER A 647 -11.36 -24.95 20.98
C SER A 647 -11.04 -25.83 19.77
N ASP A 648 -9.82 -25.74 19.22
CA ASP A 648 -9.31 -26.56 18.13
C ASP A 648 -8.58 -27.83 18.62
N GLY A 649 -8.31 -27.94 19.92
CA GLY A 649 -7.53 -29.00 20.57
C GLY A 649 -6.08 -28.64 20.90
N SER A 650 -5.61 -27.45 20.50
CA SER A 650 -4.24 -27.01 20.76
C SER A 650 -4.03 -26.50 22.20
N PHE A 651 -2.77 -26.51 22.63
CA PHE A 651 -2.31 -25.71 23.77
C PHE A 651 -1.70 -24.41 23.25
N LEU A 652 -2.52 -23.35 23.28
CA LEU A 652 -2.22 -22.01 22.75
C LEU A 652 -1.49 -22.06 21.39
N PHE A 653 -2.09 -22.80 20.44
CA PHE A 653 -1.66 -22.85 19.04
C PHE A 653 -0.25 -23.42 18.82
N SER A 654 0.37 -24.06 19.82
CA SER A 654 1.73 -24.60 19.76
C SER A 654 1.74 -26.11 19.50
N PRO A 655 2.23 -26.60 18.34
CA PRO A 655 2.34 -28.04 18.08
C PRO A 655 3.25 -28.81 19.05
N SER A 656 4.39 -28.25 19.48
CA SER A 656 5.30 -28.86 20.47
C SER A 656 4.61 -29.06 21.82
N SER A 657 3.97 -28.01 22.35
CA SER A 657 3.21 -28.05 23.60
C SER A 657 2.03 -29.02 23.52
N THR A 658 1.34 -29.05 22.38
CA THR A 658 0.21 -29.96 22.14
C THR A 658 0.65 -31.41 21.97
N ALA A 659 1.80 -31.67 21.34
CA ALA A 659 2.41 -33.00 21.23
C ALA A 659 2.89 -33.51 22.59
N PHE A 660 3.48 -32.65 23.42
CA PHE A 660 3.82 -32.98 24.79
C PHE A 660 2.58 -33.30 25.62
N ALA A 661 1.54 -32.47 25.57
CA ALA A 661 0.26 -32.75 26.22
C ALA A 661 -0.36 -34.10 25.77
N ALA A 662 -0.37 -34.37 24.47
CA ALA A 662 -0.83 -35.65 23.91
C ALA A 662 -0.02 -36.85 24.44
N MET A 663 1.31 -36.72 24.59
CA MET A 663 2.15 -37.78 25.16
C MET A 663 1.92 -38.02 26.66
N GLN A 664 1.50 -37.00 27.42
CA GLN A 664 1.23 -37.14 28.87
C GLN A 664 -0.20 -37.57 29.18
N THR A 665 -1.17 -37.25 28.31
CA THR A 665 -2.62 -37.42 28.59
C THR A 665 -3.33 -38.41 27.69
N GLY A 666 -2.85 -38.62 26.46
CA GLY A 666 -3.57 -39.35 25.42
C GLY A 666 -4.79 -38.62 24.86
N ASP A 667 -4.96 -37.31 25.12
CA ASP A 667 -6.16 -36.54 24.73
C ASP A 667 -6.40 -36.53 23.21
N ASP A 668 -7.60 -36.96 22.80
CA ASP A 668 -7.98 -37.03 21.40
C ASP A 668 -8.10 -35.65 20.75
N ASN A 669 -8.38 -34.56 21.47
CA ASN A 669 -8.45 -33.22 20.86
C ASN A 669 -7.05 -32.72 20.47
N CYS A 670 -6.04 -32.90 21.32
CA CYS A 670 -4.64 -32.66 21.00
C CYS A 670 -4.20 -33.49 19.79
N LEU A 671 -4.55 -34.78 19.76
CA LEU A 671 -4.18 -35.69 18.68
C LEU A 671 -4.88 -35.33 17.36
N ASN A 672 -6.15 -34.90 17.41
CA ASN A 672 -6.91 -34.42 16.25
C ASN A 672 -6.39 -33.06 15.74
N TYR A 673 -5.93 -32.15 16.62
CA TYR A 673 -5.25 -30.93 16.21
C TYR A 673 -4.00 -31.26 15.39
N LEU A 674 -3.08 -32.04 15.97
CA LEU A 674 -1.81 -32.40 15.32
C LEU A 674 -2.06 -33.09 13.97
N GLN A 675 -3.00 -34.03 13.90
CA GLN A 675 -3.33 -34.74 12.66
C GLN A 675 -3.78 -33.80 11.52
N ARG A 676 -4.46 -32.68 11.82
CA ARG A 676 -4.83 -31.67 10.82
C ARG A 676 -3.62 -30.86 10.36
N VAL A 677 -2.77 -30.39 11.28
CA VAL A 677 -1.58 -29.58 10.94
C VAL A 677 -0.58 -30.40 10.12
N ILE A 678 -0.31 -31.65 10.51
CA ILE A 678 0.57 -32.58 9.79
C ILE A 678 0.06 -32.86 8.37
N HIS A 679 -1.26 -32.97 8.19
CA HIS A 679 -1.88 -33.15 6.88
C HIS A 679 -1.72 -31.90 5.99
N ARG A 680 -1.91 -30.70 6.56
CA ARG A 680 -1.73 -29.40 5.87
C ARG A 680 -0.28 -29.16 5.41
N PHE A 681 0.70 -29.55 6.22
CA PHE A 681 2.12 -29.29 5.99
C PHE A 681 2.94 -30.51 5.54
N GLY A 682 2.28 -31.56 5.06
CA GLY A 682 2.93 -32.69 4.37
C GLY A 682 3.86 -33.54 5.25
N GLY A 683 3.65 -33.58 6.57
CA GLY A 683 4.49 -34.29 7.53
C GLY A 683 5.14 -33.38 8.57
N GLY A 684 5.57 -32.19 8.17
CA GLY A 684 6.05 -31.16 9.10
C GLY A 684 4.93 -30.44 9.84
N VAL A 685 5.28 -29.57 10.78
CA VAL A 685 4.40 -28.58 11.40
C VAL A 685 5.16 -27.25 11.65
N PRO A 686 4.53 -26.07 11.56
CA PRO A 686 5.12 -24.80 11.98
C PRO A 686 5.27 -24.71 13.50
N ASN A 687 5.88 -23.64 14.01
CA ASN A 687 6.01 -23.44 15.46
C ASN A 687 4.70 -22.92 16.13
N VAL A 688 3.79 -22.37 15.33
CA VAL A 688 2.48 -21.87 15.74
C VAL A 688 1.44 -22.10 14.63
N TYR A 689 0.21 -22.54 14.96
CA TYR A 689 -0.89 -22.70 14.01
C TYR A 689 -2.28 -22.69 14.67
N PRO A 690 -3.32 -22.10 14.05
CA PRO A 690 -3.28 -21.25 12.87
C PRO A 690 -2.59 -19.90 13.15
N VAL A 691 -2.37 -19.11 12.10
CA VAL A 691 -1.90 -17.71 12.17
C VAL A 691 -2.77 -16.80 11.28
N ASP A 692 -4.06 -17.11 11.22
CA ASP A 692 -4.99 -16.55 10.25
C ASP A 692 -5.23 -15.05 10.46
N LEU A 693 -5.53 -14.59 11.67
CA LEU A 693 -5.81 -13.17 11.90
C LEU A 693 -4.56 -12.33 11.66
N PHE A 694 -3.40 -12.79 12.16
CA PHE A 694 -2.10 -12.17 11.92
C PHE A 694 -1.79 -12.02 10.43
N GLU A 695 -1.98 -13.07 9.64
CA GLU A 695 -1.68 -13.04 8.20
C GLU A 695 -2.58 -12.06 7.46
N HIS A 696 -3.90 -12.08 7.71
CA HIS A 696 -4.85 -11.15 7.10
C HIS A 696 -4.55 -9.68 7.47
N LEU A 697 -4.16 -9.40 8.73
CA LEU A 697 -3.83 -8.05 9.19
C LEU A 697 -2.54 -7.51 8.56
N TRP A 698 -1.46 -8.28 8.61
CA TRP A 698 -0.16 -7.80 8.12
C TRP A 698 -0.11 -7.72 6.60
N VAL A 699 -0.79 -8.62 5.87
CA VAL A 699 -0.93 -8.53 4.41
C VAL A 699 -1.56 -7.20 4.00
N VAL A 700 -2.67 -6.79 4.63
CA VAL A 700 -3.32 -5.50 4.35
C VAL A 700 -2.38 -4.34 4.67
N ASP A 701 -1.73 -4.33 5.83
CA ASP A 701 -0.75 -3.29 6.20
C ASP A 701 0.41 -3.17 5.20
N ARG A 702 0.94 -4.30 4.70
CA ARG A 702 2.03 -4.27 3.71
C ARG A 702 1.55 -3.69 2.39
N LEU A 703 0.39 -4.11 1.89
CA LEU A 703 -0.17 -3.60 0.62
C LEU A 703 -0.50 -2.10 0.69
N GLU A 704 -1.00 -1.62 1.83
CA GLU A 704 -1.26 -0.19 2.08
C GLU A 704 0.04 0.63 2.13
N ARG A 705 1.01 0.24 2.97
CA ARG A 705 2.25 1.00 3.16
C ARG A 705 3.12 0.99 1.91
N LEU A 706 3.21 -0.15 1.22
CA LEU A 706 3.82 -0.26 -0.12
C LEU A 706 3.04 0.49 -1.21
N GLY A 707 1.85 1.02 -0.89
CA GLY A 707 1.15 1.96 -1.74
C GLY A 707 0.48 1.35 -2.97
N ILE A 708 0.21 0.03 -2.92
CA ILE A 708 -0.33 -0.79 -4.01
C ILE A 708 -1.72 -1.39 -3.69
N SER A 709 -2.25 -1.15 -2.48
CA SER A 709 -3.56 -1.63 -2.01
C SER A 709 -4.71 -1.40 -3.00
N ARG A 710 -4.71 -0.29 -3.75
CA ARG A 710 -5.71 0.06 -4.78
C ARG A 710 -5.89 -0.97 -5.91
N TYR A 711 -4.94 -1.89 -6.11
CA TYR A 711 -5.10 -3.01 -7.06
C TYR A 711 -5.89 -4.20 -6.47
N PHE A 712 -6.16 -4.16 -5.17
CA PHE A 712 -6.62 -5.31 -4.37
C PHE A 712 -7.80 -4.95 -3.45
N GLU A 713 -8.53 -3.85 -3.70
CA GLU A 713 -9.62 -3.39 -2.83
C GLU A 713 -10.67 -4.47 -2.49
N PRO A 714 -11.11 -5.35 -3.44
CA PRO A 714 -12.03 -6.44 -3.10
C PRO A 714 -11.37 -7.47 -2.18
N GLU A 715 -10.14 -7.88 -2.49
CA GLU A 715 -9.39 -8.86 -1.70
C GLU A 715 -9.08 -8.34 -0.29
N ILE A 716 -8.71 -7.06 -0.15
CA ILE A 716 -8.51 -6.39 1.15
C ILE A 716 -9.82 -6.33 1.95
N LYS A 717 -10.94 -6.07 1.28
CA LYS A 717 -12.25 -6.08 1.93
C LYS A 717 -12.62 -7.48 2.44
N ASP A 718 -12.38 -8.52 1.64
CA ASP A 718 -12.58 -9.92 2.06
C ASP A 718 -11.70 -10.27 3.28
N CYS A 719 -10.45 -9.79 3.32
CA CYS A 719 -9.56 -9.97 4.47
C CYS A 719 -10.09 -9.27 5.74
N LEU A 720 -10.58 -8.04 5.63
CA LEU A 720 -11.10 -7.30 6.79
C LEU A 720 -12.49 -7.81 7.23
N ASP A 721 -13.34 -8.30 6.32
CA ASP A 721 -14.57 -9.04 6.64
C ASP A 721 -14.28 -10.36 7.38
N TYR A 722 -13.13 -10.99 7.12
CA TYR A 722 -12.67 -12.16 7.86
C TYR A 722 -12.22 -11.77 9.28
N VAL A 723 -11.37 -10.76 9.41
CA VAL A 723 -10.89 -10.28 10.73
C VAL A 723 -12.05 -9.81 11.59
N TYR A 724 -12.95 -8.97 11.05
CA TYR A 724 -14.09 -8.42 11.80
C TYR A 724 -15.03 -9.50 12.34
N ARG A 725 -15.16 -10.64 11.65
CA ARG A 725 -15.95 -11.80 12.09
C ARG A 725 -15.44 -12.45 13.38
N PHE A 726 -14.16 -12.29 13.69
CA PHE A 726 -13.50 -12.85 14.87
C PHE A 726 -13.00 -11.77 15.84
N TRP A 727 -13.36 -10.50 15.60
CA TRP A 727 -13.08 -9.38 16.50
C TRP A 727 -13.92 -9.50 17.79
N THR A 728 -13.34 -9.13 18.94
CA THR A 728 -14.01 -9.20 20.26
C THR A 728 -13.77 -7.94 21.09
N GLU A 729 -14.57 -7.72 22.13
CA GLU A 729 -14.41 -6.57 23.04
C GLU A 729 -13.15 -6.66 23.93
N ASP A 730 -12.58 -7.85 24.12
CA ASP A 730 -11.29 -8.09 24.79
C ASP A 730 -10.08 -8.08 23.83
N GLY A 731 -10.33 -8.02 22.51
CA GLY A 731 -9.33 -7.96 21.45
C GLY A 731 -9.16 -9.28 20.70
N ILE A 732 -7.98 -9.49 20.11
CA ILE A 732 -7.62 -10.67 19.32
C ILE A 732 -6.17 -11.09 19.58
N CYS A 733 -5.76 -12.22 19.00
CA CYS A 733 -4.36 -12.58 18.76
C CYS A 733 -4.24 -13.12 17.33
N TRP A 734 -3.08 -13.67 16.98
CA TRP A 734 -2.75 -14.20 15.66
C TRP A 734 -3.73 -15.26 15.12
N ALA A 735 -4.53 -15.88 15.99
CA ALA A 735 -5.44 -16.98 15.70
C ALA A 735 -6.88 -16.67 16.14
N LYS A 736 -7.86 -17.06 15.30
CA LYS A 736 -9.30 -16.97 15.64
C LYS A 736 -9.69 -17.79 16.87
N ASN A 737 -10.74 -17.35 17.57
CA ASN A 737 -11.37 -18.03 18.72
C ASN A 737 -10.42 -18.27 19.92
N THR A 738 -9.42 -17.39 20.09
CA THR A 738 -8.51 -17.41 21.25
C THR A 738 -9.21 -17.08 22.58
N ARG A 739 -8.58 -17.45 23.70
CA ARG A 739 -8.85 -16.95 25.06
C ARG A 739 -7.68 -16.16 25.65
N VAL A 740 -6.69 -15.83 24.82
CA VAL A 740 -5.51 -15.02 25.14
C VAL A 740 -5.40 -13.97 24.05
N HIS A 741 -5.58 -12.71 24.42
CA HIS A 741 -5.53 -11.57 23.51
C HIS A 741 -4.17 -10.88 23.65
N GLU A 742 -3.72 -10.21 22.60
CA GLU A 742 -2.43 -9.52 22.58
C GLU A 742 -2.50 -8.15 21.88
N VAL A 743 -1.62 -7.25 22.31
CA VAL A 743 -1.73 -5.82 21.95
C VAL A 743 -1.33 -5.53 20.52
N ASP A 744 -0.49 -6.35 19.87
CA ASP A 744 0.02 -6.04 18.53
C ASP A 744 -1.05 -6.35 17.47
N ASP A 745 -1.53 -7.59 17.41
CA ASP A 745 -2.66 -7.98 16.56
C ASP A 745 -3.92 -7.15 16.88
N THR A 746 -4.20 -6.87 18.17
CA THR A 746 -5.35 -6.02 18.53
C THR A 746 -5.17 -4.57 18.04
N SER A 747 -3.97 -3.98 18.12
CA SER A 747 -3.70 -2.64 17.61
C SER A 747 -3.79 -2.58 16.08
N MET A 748 -3.26 -3.60 15.41
CA MET A 748 -3.33 -3.77 13.96
C MET A 748 -4.79 -3.90 13.49
N GLY A 749 -5.56 -4.80 14.10
CA GLY A 749 -6.98 -5.00 13.82
C GLY A 749 -7.80 -3.75 14.07
N PHE A 750 -7.71 -3.15 15.25
CA PHE A 750 -8.41 -1.90 15.57
C PHE A 750 -8.14 -0.80 14.53
N ARG A 751 -6.87 -0.57 14.20
CA ARG A 751 -6.47 0.48 13.25
C ARG A 751 -7.01 0.22 11.85
N LEU A 752 -6.82 -0.99 11.32
CA LEU A 752 -7.23 -1.32 9.95
C LEU A 752 -8.76 -1.37 9.82
N LEU A 753 -9.45 -2.01 10.76
CA LEU A 753 -10.92 -2.04 10.80
C LEU A 753 -11.50 -0.63 10.88
N ARG A 754 -10.96 0.25 11.74
CA ARG A 754 -11.42 1.64 11.84
C ARG A 754 -11.13 2.46 10.57
N LEU A 755 -9.96 2.29 9.95
CA LEU A 755 -9.60 3.02 8.72
C LEU A 755 -10.49 2.61 7.52
N HIS A 756 -11.01 1.38 7.53
CA HIS A 756 -11.95 0.86 6.52
C HIS A 756 -13.43 1.00 6.93
N GLY A 757 -13.73 1.72 8.01
CA GLY A 757 -15.09 2.10 8.40
C GLY A 757 -15.92 1.02 9.13
N TYR A 758 -15.27 -0.02 9.66
CA TYR A 758 -15.90 -0.98 10.57
C TYR A 758 -16.07 -0.38 11.98
N ASP A 759 -17.13 -0.76 12.69
CA ASP A 759 -17.41 -0.25 14.04
C ASP A 759 -16.58 -0.99 15.09
N VAL A 760 -15.49 -0.35 15.54
CA VAL A 760 -14.57 -0.89 16.56
C VAL A 760 -14.35 0.10 17.70
N SER A 761 -14.65 -0.36 18.92
CA SER A 761 -14.53 0.40 20.15
C SER A 761 -13.10 0.43 20.69
N ALA A 762 -12.58 1.62 21.01
CA ALA A 762 -11.29 1.75 21.70
C ALA A 762 -11.30 1.16 23.13
N GLY A 763 -12.47 0.79 23.65
CA GLY A 763 -12.60 0.11 24.95
C GLY A 763 -11.78 -1.18 25.07
N VAL A 764 -11.44 -1.81 23.93
CA VAL A 764 -10.58 -2.99 23.82
C VAL A 764 -9.21 -2.82 24.50
N PHE A 765 -8.63 -1.62 24.44
CA PHE A 765 -7.29 -1.38 24.98
C PHE A 765 -7.23 -1.38 26.52
N ARG A 766 -8.38 -1.37 27.21
CA ARG A 766 -8.43 -1.55 28.68
C ARG A 766 -7.95 -2.92 29.13
N HIS A 767 -8.00 -3.94 28.26
CA HIS A 767 -7.49 -5.29 28.56
C HIS A 767 -5.95 -5.31 28.68
N PHE A 768 -5.26 -4.32 28.08
CA PHE A 768 -3.80 -4.19 28.03
C PHE A 768 -3.24 -3.07 28.91
N GLU A 769 -4.10 -2.19 29.43
CA GLU A 769 -3.71 -1.13 30.38
C GLU A 769 -3.57 -1.70 31.80
N LYS A 770 -2.49 -1.33 32.49
CA LYS A 770 -2.40 -1.43 33.95
C LYS A 770 -1.60 -0.26 34.51
N ASP A 771 -2.14 0.39 35.53
CA ASP A 771 -1.51 1.50 36.27
C ASP A 771 -1.04 2.69 35.39
N GLY A 772 -1.59 2.81 34.17
CA GLY A 772 -1.24 3.82 33.15
C GLY A 772 -0.21 3.36 32.11
N GLU A 773 0.39 2.19 32.30
CA GLU A 773 1.26 1.52 31.33
C GLU A 773 0.47 0.53 30.45
N PHE A 774 1.03 0.16 29.30
CA PHE A 774 0.46 -0.85 28.39
C PHE A 774 1.41 -2.02 28.19
N PHE A 775 0.85 -3.22 28.01
CA PHE A 775 1.60 -4.48 27.95
C PHE A 775 1.14 -5.37 26.79
N CYS A 776 2.03 -6.21 26.26
CA CYS A 776 1.74 -7.10 25.13
C CYS A 776 0.65 -8.13 25.45
N PHE A 777 0.57 -8.61 26.69
CA PHE A 777 -0.42 -9.59 27.15
C PHE A 777 -0.95 -9.18 28.52
N ALA A 778 -2.26 -9.36 28.75
CA ALA A 778 -2.88 -9.06 30.03
C ALA A 778 -2.22 -9.84 31.19
N GLY A 779 -2.03 -9.15 32.32
CA GLY A 779 -1.39 -9.72 33.52
C GLY A 779 0.12 -9.97 33.40
N GLN A 780 0.77 -9.60 32.28
CA GLN A 780 2.21 -9.79 32.07
C GLN A 780 2.93 -8.43 31.96
N SER A 781 4.25 -8.42 32.20
CA SER A 781 5.09 -7.22 32.14
C SER A 781 5.89 -7.10 30.84
N THR A 782 5.43 -7.73 29.76
CA THR A 782 6.14 -7.76 28.47
C THR A 782 5.77 -6.53 27.65
N GLN A 783 6.77 -5.79 27.16
CA GLN A 783 6.63 -4.64 26.27
C GLN A 783 7.59 -4.83 25.09
N ALA A 784 7.06 -4.86 23.86
CA ALA A 784 7.79 -5.07 22.62
C ALA A 784 7.82 -3.80 21.77
N VAL A 785 8.86 -3.62 20.95
CA VAL A 785 8.98 -2.42 20.10
C VAL A 785 7.92 -2.44 19.00
N THR A 786 7.68 -3.59 18.37
CA THR A 786 6.61 -3.82 17.38
C THR A 786 5.21 -3.56 17.95
N GLY A 787 4.85 -4.24 19.05
CA GLY A 787 3.55 -4.07 19.70
C GLY A 787 3.30 -2.64 20.19
N MET A 788 4.31 -1.95 20.73
CA MET A 788 4.18 -0.54 21.13
C MET A 788 4.15 0.41 19.92
N TYR A 789 4.85 0.09 18.83
CA TYR A 789 4.80 0.82 17.56
C TYR A 789 3.39 0.76 16.93
N ASN A 790 2.78 -0.42 16.87
CA ASN A 790 1.43 -0.55 16.35
C ASN A 790 0.37 0.01 17.30
N LEU A 791 0.54 -0.11 18.62
CA LEU A 791 -0.29 0.61 19.59
C LEU A 791 -0.19 2.14 19.39
N ASN A 792 1.01 2.66 19.09
CA ASN A 792 1.18 4.06 18.75
C ASN A 792 0.41 4.43 17.48
N ARG A 793 0.55 3.66 16.40
CA ARG A 793 -0.19 3.88 15.13
C ARG A 793 -1.72 3.80 15.33
N ALA A 794 -2.20 2.85 16.13
CA ALA A 794 -3.60 2.68 16.47
C ALA A 794 -4.16 3.86 17.30
N SER A 795 -3.39 4.36 18.26
CA SER A 795 -3.78 5.49 19.10
C SER A 795 -3.99 6.81 18.35
N GLN A 796 -3.45 6.94 17.13
CA GLN A 796 -3.54 8.15 16.31
C GLN A 796 -4.82 8.24 15.47
N VAL A 797 -5.61 7.14 15.36
CA VAL A 797 -6.95 7.13 14.76
C VAL A 797 -8.07 7.27 15.82
N ALA A 798 -7.77 7.95 16.92
CA ALA A 798 -8.72 8.23 18.00
C ALA A 798 -9.85 9.19 17.58
N PHE A 799 -11.05 8.93 18.08
CA PHE A 799 -12.19 9.83 18.02
C PHE A 799 -12.27 10.69 19.30
N PRO A 800 -12.99 11.83 19.29
CA PRO A 800 -13.16 12.65 20.49
C PRO A 800 -13.81 11.88 21.64
N GLY A 801 -13.19 11.92 22.83
CA GLY A 801 -13.66 11.25 24.04
C GLY A 801 -13.03 9.88 24.33
N GLU A 802 -12.21 9.32 23.44
CA GLU A 802 -11.55 8.02 23.65
C GLU A 802 -10.26 8.14 24.50
N GLU A 803 -10.40 8.55 25.77
CA GLU A 803 -9.27 8.82 26.69
C GLU A 803 -8.25 7.68 26.85
N ILE A 804 -8.68 6.43 26.62
CA ILE A 804 -7.80 5.26 26.62
C ILE A 804 -6.72 5.35 25.51
N LEU A 805 -7.06 5.93 24.36
CA LEU A 805 -6.12 6.16 23.26
C LEU A 805 -5.19 7.34 23.53
N ASP A 806 -5.62 8.37 24.28
CA ASP A 806 -4.72 9.44 24.73
C ASP A 806 -3.65 8.91 25.68
N ARG A 807 -4.01 7.97 26.58
CA ARG A 807 -3.04 7.27 27.43
C ARG A 807 -2.14 6.34 26.60
N ALA A 808 -2.71 5.51 25.72
CA ALA A 808 -1.96 4.62 24.85
C ALA A 808 -0.96 5.38 23.95
N ARG A 809 -1.37 6.53 23.39
CA ARG A 809 -0.52 7.40 22.57
C ARG A 809 0.63 7.98 23.38
N SER A 810 0.33 8.51 24.56
CA SER A 810 1.32 9.12 25.45
C SER A 810 2.36 8.09 25.91
N PHE A 811 1.90 6.92 26.38
CA PHE A 811 2.76 5.83 26.83
C PHE A 811 3.64 5.28 25.70
N SER A 812 3.03 4.85 24.59
CA SER A 812 3.78 4.26 23.47
C SER A 812 4.76 5.25 22.82
N TYR A 813 4.40 6.54 22.69
CA TYR A 813 5.30 7.55 22.14
C TYR A 813 6.53 7.74 23.03
N LEU A 814 6.35 7.80 24.36
CA LEU A 814 7.46 7.94 25.30
C LEU A 814 8.35 6.69 25.31
N PHE A 815 7.77 5.49 25.38
CA PHE A 815 8.49 4.21 25.29
C PHE A 815 9.35 4.13 24.02
N LEU A 816 8.77 4.43 22.86
CA LEU A 816 9.49 4.36 21.58
C LEU A 816 10.56 5.45 21.44
N ARG A 817 10.34 6.67 21.97
CA ARG A 817 11.38 7.72 22.02
C ARG A 817 12.51 7.38 23.00
N GLU A 818 12.22 6.72 24.12
CA GLU A 818 13.24 6.20 25.04
C GLU A 818 14.09 5.13 24.34
N LYS A 819 13.45 4.16 23.67
CA LYS A 819 14.14 3.14 22.87
C LYS A 819 14.97 3.74 21.73
N GLN A 820 14.46 4.77 21.06
CA GLN A 820 15.21 5.53 20.05
C GLN A 820 16.43 6.26 20.64
N ALA A 821 16.29 6.88 21.81
CA ALA A 821 17.39 7.60 22.48
C ALA A 821 18.45 6.66 23.08
N ALA A 822 18.08 5.40 23.38
CA ALA A 822 18.97 4.37 23.91
C ALA A 822 19.64 3.49 22.83
N ASP A 823 19.36 3.72 21.55
CA ASP A 823 19.75 2.85 20.41
C ASP A 823 19.24 1.39 20.57
N GLN A 824 18.04 1.25 21.14
CA GLN A 824 17.36 -0.02 21.45
C GLN A 824 16.08 -0.22 20.62
N VAL A 825 16.06 0.26 19.37
CA VAL A 825 14.95 0.04 18.43
C VAL A 825 15.11 -1.31 17.71
N VAL A 826 15.28 -2.35 18.52
CA VAL A 826 15.35 -3.76 18.13
C VAL A 826 14.15 -4.49 18.71
N ASP A 827 13.65 -5.51 18.01
CA ASP A 827 12.48 -6.25 18.46
C ASP A 827 12.75 -7.75 18.64
N LYS A 828 12.10 -8.32 19.65
CA LYS A 828 12.31 -9.72 20.04
C LYS A 828 11.57 -10.71 19.13
N TRP A 829 10.58 -10.26 18.35
CA TRP A 829 9.68 -11.12 17.59
C TRP A 829 9.93 -11.07 16.08
N ILE A 830 10.79 -10.15 15.60
CA ILE A 830 11.11 -10.01 14.18
C ILE A 830 12.51 -9.40 13.93
N ILE A 831 13.25 -10.00 13.00
CA ILE A 831 14.44 -9.46 12.36
C ILE A 831 13.99 -8.78 11.06
N THR A 832 13.82 -7.45 11.11
CA THR A 832 13.49 -6.61 9.94
C THR A 832 14.72 -6.03 9.28
N LYS A 833 14.60 -5.61 8.03
CA LYS A 833 15.59 -4.76 7.34
C LYS A 833 15.80 -3.35 7.95
N ASP A 834 14.77 -2.63 8.41
CA ASP A 834 14.92 -1.27 9.00
C ASP A 834 13.78 -0.85 9.96
N LEU A 835 13.57 -1.58 11.06
CA LEU A 835 12.67 -1.14 12.15
C LEU A 835 13.03 0.25 12.74
N PRO A 836 14.32 0.63 12.92
CA PRO A 836 14.68 1.97 13.38
C PRO A 836 14.11 3.08 12.50
N GLY A 837 14.18 2.95 11.18
CA GLY A 837 13.57 3.87 10.22
C GLY A 837 12.04 3.85 10.25
N GLU A 838 11.41 2.68 10.37
CA GLU A 838 9.95 2.57 10.47
C GLU A 838 9.41 3.30 11.72
N VAL A 839 10.07 3.14 12.87
CA VAL A 839 9.73 3.78 14.14
C VAL A 839 10.03 5.27 14.09
N ALA A 840 11.21 5.68 13.60
CA ALA A 840 11.58 7.09 13.49
C ALA A 840 10.56 7.89 12.67
N TYR A 841 10.15 7.39 11.50
CA TYR A 841 9.16 8.07 10.67
C TYR A 841 7.81 8.24 11.38
N ALA A 842 7.30 7.20 12.05
CA ALA A 842 6.01 7.28 12.75
C ALA A 842 6.01 8.21 13.98
N LEU A 843 7.18 8.39 14.62
CA LEU A 843 7.35 9.32 15.74
C LEU A 843 7.57 10.78 15.29
N ASP A 844 8.18 10.99 14.12
CA ASP A 844 8.44 12.31 13.56
C ASP A 844 7.25 12.84 12.74
N PHE A 845 6.52 11.95 12.04
CA PHE A 845 5.35 12.26 11.22
C PHE A 845 4.12 11.49 11.72
N PRO A 846 3.26 12.10 12.57
CA PRO A 846 2.02 11.46 13.00
C PRO A 846 1.06 11.21 11.82
N TRP A 847 0.04 10.38 11.99
CA TRP A 847 -0.93 10.01 10.95
C TRP A 847 -1.62 11.23 10.31
N TYR A 848 -1.79 12.34 11.03
CA TYR A 848 -2.29 13.61 10.47
C TYR A 848 -1.29 14.29 9.52
N ALA A 849 0.01 14.05 9.68
CA ALA A 849 1.07 14.56 8.81
C ALA A 849 1.52 13.54 7.74
N SER A 850 1.34 12.23 7.93
CA SER A 850 1.83 11.22 6.99
C SER A 850 1.07 11.28 5.64
N LEU A 851 1.76 11.67 4.57
CA LEU A 851 1.19 11.72 3.22
C LEU A 851 1.46 10.40 2.47
N PRO A 852 0.48 9.84 1.71
CA PRO A 852 0.58 8.52 1.11
C PRO A 852 1.89 8.21 0.37
N ARG A 853 2.35 9.07 -0.55
CA ARG A 853 3.63 8.81 -1.25
C ARG A 853 4.87 9.04 -0.39
N VAL A 854 4.82 9.87 0.65
CA VAL A 854 5.95 10.06 1.56
C VAL A 854 6.17 8.78 2.38
N GLU A 855 5.09 8.25 2.97
CA GLU A 855 5.13 6.97 3.71
C GLU A 855 5.56 5.82 2.80
N THR A 856 4.97 5.66 1.61
CA THR A 856 5.39 4.61 0.67
C THR A 856 6.84 4.78 0.19
N ARG A 857 7.30 6.00 -0.08
CA ARG A 857 8.67 6.23 -0.58
C ARG A 857 9.73 5.83 0.44
N LEU A 858 9.46 6.01 1.73
CA LEU A 858 10.32 5.56 2.82
C LEU A 858 10.13 4.06 3.11
N TYR A 859 8.89 3.55 3.09
CA TYR A 859 8.65 2.14 3.36
C TYR A 859 9.22 1.19 2.29
N LEU A 860 9.34 1.66 1.04
CA LEU A 860 10.08 0.97 -0.02
C LEU A 860 11.58 0.82 0.28
N GLU A 861 12.17 1.72 1.08
CA GLU A 861 13.53 1.58 1.58
C GLU A 861 13.60 0.66 2.81
N GLN A 862 12.51 0.51 3.57
CA GLN A 862 12.47 -0.19 4.86
C GLN A 862 12.05 -1.67 4.78
N TYR A 863 11.03 -2.01 3.98
CA TYR A 863 10.51 -3.38 3.83
C TYR A 863 11.59 -4.34 3.28
N GLY A 864 11.75 -5.51 3.91
CA GLY A 864 12.79 -6.49 3.60
C GLY A 864 12.44 -7.54 2.55
N GLY A 865 11.21 -7.53 2.02
CA GLY A 865 10.78 -8.53 1.04
C GLY A 865 10.74 -9.93 1.66
N SER A 866 11.35 -10.92 1.00
CA SER A 866 11.52 -12.27 1.57
C SER A 866 12.61 -12.37 2.66
N GLY A 867 13.41 -11.31 2.84
CA GLY A 867 14.56 -11.29 3.74
C GLY A 867 14.19 -11.27 5.23
N ASP A 868 13.10 -10.59 5.60
CA ASP A 868 12.64 -10.46 6.99
C ASP A 868 12.35 -11.83 7.63
N VAL A 869 12.61 -11.98 8.93
CA VAL A 869 12.46 -13.25 9.66
C VAL A 869 11.72 -13.03 10.97
N TRP A 870 10.72 -13.84 11.27
CA TRP A 870 9.99 -13.79 12.54
C TRP A 870 10.62 -14.75 13.56
N ILE A 871 10.59 -14.37 14.83
CA ILE A 871 11.21 -15.12 15.94
C ILE A 871 10.10 -15.76 16.79
N GLY A 872 9.85 -17.04 16.54
CA GLY A 872 8.93 -17.88 17.32
C GLY A 872 9.68 -18.73 18.36
N LYS A 873 9.18 -19.93 18.66
CA LYS A 873 10.00 -20.98 19.33
C LYS A 873 11.21 -21.40 18.48
N THR A 874 11.12 -21.16 17.18
CA THR A 874 12.20 -21.19 16.18
C THR A 874 12.07 -19.97 15.28
N LEU A 875 13.08 -19.67 14.46
CA LEU A 875 12.89 -18.74 13.35
C LEU A 875 11.78 -19.25 12.41
N TYR A 876 11.03 -18.33 11.81
CA TYR A 876 10.03 -18.64 10.80
C TYR A 876 9.82 -17.50 9.80
N ARG A 877 9.20 -17.82 8.67
CA ARG A 877 8.82 -16.87 7.61
C ARG A 877 7.34 -17.00 7.28
N MET A 878 6.78 -15.90 6.81
CA MET A 878 5.36 -15.71 6.49
C MET A 878 5.25 -15.30 5.01
N PRO A 879 5.25 -16.23 4.04
CA PRO A 879 5.48 -15.89 2.63
C PRO A 879 4.42 -14.99 2.00
N LEU A 880 3.21 -14.90 2.58
CA LEU A 880 2.20 -13.95 2.12
C LEU A 880 2.42 -12.53 2.69
N VAL A 881 2.99 -12.40 3.89
CA VAL A 881 3.32 -11.10 4.51
C VAL A 881 4.66 -10.55 3.99
N ASN A 882 5.66 -11.41 3.82
CA ASN A 882 7.05 -11.06 3.53
C ASN A 882 7.52 -11.77 2.25
N ASN A 883 7.41 -11.07 1.12
CA ASN A 883 7.86 -11.55 -0.19
C ASN A 883 8.31 -10.42 -1.13
N ASP A 884 9.10 -10.81 -2.13
CA ASP A 884 9.70 -9.88 -3.10
C ASP A 884 8.76 -9.49 -4.25
N VAL A 885 7.67 -10.24 -4.48
CA VAL A 885 6.67 -9.90 -5.50
C VAL A 885 5.95 -8.61 -5.11
N TYR A 886 5.63 -8.44 -3.82
CA TYR A 886 5.06 -7.22 -3.25
C TYR A 886 6.03 -6.03 -3.43
N LEU A 887 7.33 -6.23 -3.14
CA LEU A 887 8.35 -5.18 -3.27
C LEU A 887 8.57 -4.78 -4.74
N GLU A 888 8.76 -5.75 -5.64
CA GLU A 888 9.01 -5.48 -7.06
C GLU A 888 7.77 -4.89 -7.78
N LEU A 889 6.56 -5.26 -7.36
CA LEU A 889 5.33 -4.59 -7.79
C LEU A 889 5.27 -3.15 -7.29
N ALA A 890 5.54 -2.93 -6.00
CA ALA A 890 5.49 -1.61 -5.39
C ALA A 890 6.53 -0.64 -5.98
N LYS A 891 7.79 -1.09 -6.20
CA LYS A 891 8.80 -0.31 -6.93
C LYS A 891 8.35 0.02 -8.36
N SER A 892 7.84 -0.98 -9.08
CA SER A 892 7.41 -0.82 -10.48
C SER A 892 6.28 0.20 -10.59
N ASP A 893 5.29 0.11 -9.70
CA ASP A 893 4.16 1.04 -9.62
C ASP A 893 4.58 2.45 -9.17
N TYR A 894 5.43 2.54 -8.14
CA TYR A 894 5.93 3.80 -7.61
C TYR A 894 6.69 4.60 -8.67
N ASN A 895 7.67 3.97 -9.32
CA ASN A 895 8.47 4.59 -10.38
C ASN A 895 7.61 4.97 -11.60
N ARG A 896 6.54 4.20 -11.88
CA ARG A 896 5.58 4.52 -12.93
C ARG A 896 4.75 5.76 -12.60
N CYS A 897 4.25 5.87 -11.37
CA CYS A 897 3.56 7.08 -10.90
C CYS A 897 4.49 8.29 -10.94
N GLN A 898 5.71 8.16 -10.39
CA GLN A 898 6.71 9.24 -10.37
C GLN A 898 7.06 9.74 -11.79
N CYS A 899 7.24 8.83 -12.76
CA CYS A 899 7.52 9.20 -14.16
C CYS A 899 6.37 10.04 -14.77
N LEU A 900 5.11 9.68 -14.49
CA LEU A 900 3.96 10.51 -14.88
C LEU A 900 3.96 11.86 -14.15
N HIS A 901 4.30 11.87 -12.85
CA HIS A 901 4.36 13.10 -12.06
C HIS A 901 5.46 14.07 -12.52
N GLN A 902 6.55 13.57 -13.11
CA GLN A 902 7.61 14.39 -13.73
C GLN A 902 7.13 15.04 -15.03
N LEU A 903 6.35 14.33 -15.85
CA LEU A 903 5.73 14.87 -17.07
C LEU A 903 4.66 15.91 -16.75
N GLU A 904 3.79 15.61 -15.77
CA GLU A 904 2.79 16.53 -15.25
C GLU A 904 3.43 17.80 -14.64
N TRP A 905 4.59 17.69 -13.98
CA TRP A 905 5.35 18.85 -13.51
C TRP A 905 5.84 19.73 -14.66
N PHE A 906 6.41 19.14 -15.72
CA PHE A 906 6.89 19.88 -16.89
C PHE A 906 5.76 20.67 -17.58
N ASP A 907 4.59 20.05 -17.78
CA ASP A 907 3.42 20.72 -18.35
C ASP A 907 2.84 21.79 -17.41
N LEU A 908 2.95 21.63 -16.09
CA LEU A 908 2.53 22.62 -15.10
C LEU A 908 3.48 23.84 -15.06
N GLU A 909 4.80 23.61 -15.17
CA GLU A 909 5.80 24.67 -15.23
C GLU A 909 5.65 25.51 -16.51
N LYS A 910 5.45 24.84 -17.66
CA LYS A 910 5.12 25.50 -18.93
C LYS A 910 3.86 26.38 -18.81
N TRP A 911 2.79 25.87 -18.18
CA TRP A 911 1.59 26.66 -17.92
C TRP A 911 1.85 27.89 -17.02
N TYR A 912 2.70 27.76 -16.00
CA TYR A 912 3.03 28.86 -15.08
C TYR A 912 3.75 30.03 -15.79
N GLU A 913 4.65 29.72 -16.74
CA GLU A 913 5.28 30.73 -17.59
C GLU A 913 4.32 31.29 -18.66
N GLU A 914 3.53 30.44 -19.34
CA GLU A 914 2.49 30.87 -20.31
C GLU A 914 1.47 31.83 -19.66
N ALA A 915 1.07 31.56 -18.42
CA ALA A 915 0.14 32.38 -17.64
C ALA A 915 0.82 33.58 -16.94
N GLY A 916 2.14 33.75 -17.07
CA GLY A 916 2.90 34.86 -16.52
C GLY A 916 2.84 34.97 -14.99
N LEU A 917 2.58 33.87 -14.27
CA LEU A 917 2.24 33.89 -12.84
C LEU A 917 3.38 34.41 -11.94
N ARG A 918 4.62 34.37 -12.43
CA ARG A 918 5.78 35.05 -11.82
C ARG A 918 5.54 36.53 -11.54
N TRP A 919 4.87 37.24 -12.46
CA TRP A 919 4.52 38.66 -12.32
C TRP A 919 3.39 38.90 -11.31
N HIS A 920 2.68 37.84 -10.90
CA HIS A 920 1.59 37.87 -9.94
C HIS A 920 2.00 37.34 -8.54
N ARG A 921 3.32 37.30 -8.26
CA ARG A 921 3.90 36.86 -6.97
C ARG A 921 3.59 35.40 -6.61
N VAL A 922 3.42 34.53 -7.61
CA VAL A 922 3.64 33.09 -7.47
C VAL A 922 5.09 32.83 -7.87
N ASN A 923 5.84 32.01 -7.13
CA ASN A 923 7.19 31.61 -7.51
C ASN A 923 7.27 30.10 -7.76
N ARG A 924 8.25 29.67 -8.58
CA ARG A 924 8.44 28.26 -8.98
C ARG A 924 8.57 27.32 -7.77
N ARG A 925 9.20 27.78 -6.67
CA ARG A 925 9.31 27.05 -5.39
C ARG A 925 7.93 26.76 -4.77
N SER A 926 7.03 27.76 -4.74
CA SER A 926 5.65 27.60 -4.24
C SER A 926 4.81 26.69 -5.14
N LEU A 927 4.95 26.81 -6.47
CA LEU A 927 4.28 25.93 -7.44
C LEU A 927 4.72 24.47 -7.26
N LEU A 928 6.02 24.21 -7.10
CA LEU A 928 6.57 22.87 -6.89
C LEU A 928 6.08 22.26 -5.57
N ARG A 929 6.03 23.04 -4.48
CA ARG A 929 5.45 22.60 -3.21
C ARG A 929 3.97 22.25 -3.37
N ASP A 930 3.18 23.12 -3.98
CA ASP A 930 1.73 22.93 -4.07
C ASP A 930 1.37 21.76 -5.01
N TYR A 931 2.18 21.52 -6.04
CA TYR A 931 2.13 20.32 -6.86
C TYR A 931 2.57 19.05 -6.11
N PHE A 932 3.68 19.10 -5.36
CA PHE A 932 4.11 17.99 -4.51
C PHE A 932 3.03 17.59 -3.50
N LEU A 933 2.37 18.55 -2.85
CA LEU A 933 1.29 18.27 -1.89
C LEU A 933 0.12 17.54 -2.57
N ALA A 934 -0.26 17.97 -3.77
CA ALA A 934 -1.28 17.29 -4.57
C ALA A 934 -0.85 15.87 -4.97
N ALA A 935 0.35 15.70 -5.53
CA ALA A 935 0.87 14.43 -6.03
C ALA A 935 1.21 13.42 -4.90
N ALA A 936 1.56 13.90 -3.71
CA ALA A 936 1.81 13.05 -2.55
C ALA A 936 0.50 12.51 -1.92
N CYS A 937 -0.62 13.21 -2.12
CA CYS A 937 -1.95 12.82 -1.63
C CYS A 937 -2.76 12.01 -2.66
N VAL A 938 -2.73 12.41 -3.93
CA VAL A 938 -3.45 11.77 -5.05
C VAL A 938 -2.42 11.44 -6.13
N PHE A 939 -1.92 10.21 -6.11
CA PHE A 939 -0.76 9.78 -6.90
C PHE A 939 -1.13 8.93 -8.12
N GLU A 940 -2.38 8.48 -8.22
CA GLU A 940 -2.84 7.48 -9.17
C GLU A 940 -2.78 7.99 -10.63
N PRO A 941 -2.33 7.17 -11.61
CA PRO A 941 -2.14 7.60 -13.01
C PRO A 941 -3.36 8.27 -13.66
N ASP A 942 -4.56 7.77 -13.39
CA ASP A 942 -5.83 8.21 -13.97
C ASP A 942 -6.41 9.46 -13.30
N ARG A 943 -5.88 9.87 -12.14
CA ARG A 943 -6.33 11.03 -11.35
C ARG A 943 -5.52 12.32 -11.60
N ALA A 944 -4.79 12.39 -12.71
CA ALA A 944 -3.98 13.56 -13.10
C ALA A 944 -4.79 14.88 -13.16
N VAL A 945 -6.07 14.82 -13.54
CA VAL A 945 -6.94 16.02 -13.58
C VAL A 945 -7.21 16.57 -12.18
N GLU A 946 -7.32 15.72 -11.15
CA GLU A 946 -7.45 16.15 -9.75
C GLU A 946 -6.14 16.79 -9.24
N ARG A 947 -4.97 16.18 -9.53
CA ARG A 947 -3.65 16.75 -9.19
C ARG A 947 -3.42 18.13 -9.81
N LEU A 948 -3.59 18.23 -11.13
CA LEU A 948 -3.37 19.46 -11.88
C LEU A 948 -4.43 20.51 -11.53
N GLY A 949 -5.67 20.10 -11.27
CA GLY A 949 -6.73 20.94 -10.73
C GLY A 949 -6.35 21.59 -9.40
N TRP A 950 -5.90 20.79 -8.43
CA TRP A 950 -5.37 21.25 -7.15
C TRP A 950 -4.22 22.24 -7.35
N ALA A 951 -3.13 21.83 -8.01
CA ALA A 951 -1.91 22.62 -8.11
C ALA A 951 -2.14 23.98 -8.81
N ARG A 952 -2.90 23.99 -9.92
CA ARG A 952 -3.26 25.23 -10.64
C ARG A 952 -4.17 26.12 -9.80
N THR A 953 -5.09 25.55 -9.02
CA THR A 953 -5.98 26.29 -8.10
C THR A 953 -5.20 26.92 -6.95
N ALA A 954 -4.26 26.19 -6.33
CA ALA A 954 -3.41 26.71 -5.26
C ALA A 954 -2.51 27.87 -5.73
N ALA A 955 -1.93 27.75 -6.93
CA ALA A 955 -1.17 28.82 -7.57
C ALA A 955 -2.04 30.07 -7.87
N MET A 956 -3.25 29.87 -8.43
CA MET A 956 -4.17 30.99 -8.72
C MET A 956 -4.68 31.67 -7.44
N ALA A 957 -5.02 30.88 -6.41
CA ALA A 957 -5.46 31.41 -5.12
C ALA A 957 -4.31 32.20 -4.46
N THR A 958 -3.07 31.71 -4.59
CA THR A 958 -1.86 32.43 -4.18
C THR A 958 -1.71 33.76 -4.91
N ALA A 959 -1.89 33.80 -6.24
CA ALA A 959 -1.81 35.01 -7.06
C ALA A 959 -2.87 36.07 -6.67
N VAL A 960 -4.15 35.67 -6.59
CA VAL A 960 -5.25 36.58 -6.20
C VAL A 960 -5.08 37.07 -4.77
N SER A 961 -4.68 36.19 -3.84
CA SER A 961 -4.36 36.59 -2.46
C SER A 961 -3.24 37.62 -2.42
N SER A 962 -2.17 37.44 -3.21
CA SER A 962 -1.03 38.36 -3.26
C SER A 962 -1.40 39.71 -3.86
N TYR A 963 -2.36 39.75 -4.79
CA TYR A 963 -2.95 40.99 -5.29
C TYR A 963 -3.81 41.68 -4.21
N PHE A 964 -4.78 40.97 -3.60
CA PHE A 964 -5.66 41.53 -2.57
C PHE A 964 -4.94 41.92 -1.27
N SER A 965 -3.81 41.27 -0.94
CA SER A 965 -2.98 41.60 0.23
C SER A 965 -1.97 42.72 -0.04
N SER A 966 -1.87 43.22 -1.29
CA SER A 966 -0.94 44.31 -1.61
C SER A 966 -1.39 45.64 -1.03
N ALA A 967 -0.45 46.45 -0.53
CA ALA A 967 -0.73 47.76 0.08
C ALA A 967 -1.36 48.78 -0.90
N THR A 968 -1.31 48.51 -2.21
CA THR A 968 -1.93 49.31 -3.27
C THR A 968 -3.33 48.84 -3.66
N CYS A 969 -3.83 47.72 -3.11
CA CYS A 969 -5.17 47.21 -3.37
C CYS A 969 -6.20 47.87 -2.43
N THR A 970 -7.06 48.72 -3.00
CA THR A 970 -8.19 49.35 -2.29
C THR A 970 -9.43 48.46 -2.31
N ASP A 971 -10.39 48.69 -1.41
CA ASP A 971 -11.62 47.90 -1.35
C ASP A 971 -12.49 48.03 -2.60
N GLU A 972 -12.46 49.19 -3.27
CA GLU A 972 -13.14 49.32 -4.57
C GLU A 972 -12.42 48.54 -5.69
N MET A 973 -11.10 48.33 -5.60
CA MET A 973 -10.39 47.41 -6.51
C MET A 973 -10.74 45.95 -6.23
N ARG A 974 -10.93 45.55 -4.96
CA ARG A 974 -11.47 44.22 -4.60
C ARG A 974 -12.90 44.04 -5.13
N ARG A 975 -13.79 45.03 -4.91
CA ARG A 975 -15.17 45.03 -5.41
C ARG A 975 -15.27 45.12 -6.93
N SER A 976 -14.31 45.75 -7.62
CA SER A 976 -14.20 45.68 -9.09
C SER A 976 -13.88 44.25 -9.48
N PHE A 977 -12.75 43.69 -9.01
CA PHE A 977 -12.32 42.32 -9.33
C PHE A 977 -13.45 41.29 -9.18
N ILE A 978 -14.17 41.32 -8.06
CA ILE A 978 -15.29 40.40 -7.79
C ILE A 978 -16.43 40.62 -8.81
N ARG A 979 -16.80 41.87 -9.10
CA ARG A 979 -17.84 42.23 -10.09
C ARG A 979 -17.44 41.85 -11.51
N ASP A 980 -16.17 42.06 -11.86
CA ASP A 980 -15.57 41.76 -13.16
C ASP A 980 -15.41 40.25 -13.39
N PHE A 981 -15.31 39.46 -12.31
CA PHE A 981 -15.43 37.99 -12.32
C PHE A 981 -16.89 37.50 -12.41
N LEU A 982 -17.86 38.26 -11.90
CA LEU A 982 -19.28 37.89 -11.86
C LEU A 982 -20.12 38.34 -13.06
N ASP A 983 -19.72 39.35 -13.84
CA ASP A 983 -20.46 39.72 -15.05
C ASP A 983 -20.16 38.74 -16.19
N ASP A 984 -21.15 37.92 -16.55
CA ASP A 984 -21.00 36.82 -17.52
C ASP A 984 -21.03 37.30 -18.99
N ARG A 985 -21.10 38.62 -19.24
CA ARG A 985 -21.31 39.21 -20.58
C ARG A 985 -20.04 39.53 -21.37
N SER A 986 -18.86 39.24 -20.84
CA SER A 986 -17.57 39.53 -21.49
C SER A 986 -17.10 38.41 -22.43
N ASP A 987 -17.97 37.96 -23.34
CA ASP A 987 -17.64 36.89 -24.29
C ASP A 987 -16.79 37.43 -25.46
N GLY A 988 -15.67 36.78 -25.76
CA GLY A 988 -14.97 36.88 -27.04
C GLY A 988 -14.24 38.17 -27.46
N GLN A 989 -13.99 39.19 -26.62
CA GLN A 989 -13.15 40.34 -27.03
C GLN A 989 -11.64 40.13 -26.81
N ASP A 990 -11.03 39.53 -27.82
CA ASP A 990 -9.65 39.71 -28.33
C ASP A 990 -8.58 40.23 -27.36
N ILE A 991 -7.70 39.31 -26.92
CA ILE A 991 -6.62 39.57 -25.95
C ILE A 991 -5.45 40.38 -26.57
N SER A 992 -5.42 40.58 -27.90
CA SER A 992 -4.29 41.14 -28.65
C SER A 992 -3.90 42.60 -28.38
N ARG A 993 -4.60 43.33 -27.50
CA ARG A 993 -4.31 44.75 -27.18
C ARG A 993 -3.56 44.91 -25.86
N MET A 994 -2.25 44.63 -25.89
CA MET A 994 -1.32 44.92 -24.78
C MET A 994 -1.07 46.43 -24.62
N GLY A 995 -1.99 47.12 -23.96
CA GLY A 995 -1.84 48.53 -23.61
C GLY A 995 -2.84 49.02 -22.55
N GLY A 996 -2.42 49.05 -21.28
CA GLY A 996 -3.10 49.82 -20.23
C GLY A 996 -4.13 49.11 -19.35
N LYS A 997 -4.32 47.78 -19.45
CA LYS A 997 -5.19 47.02 -18.51
C LYS A 997 -4.62 47.02 -17.09
N LYS A 998 -5.48 47.12 -16.07
CA LYS A 998 -5.06 47.03 -14.66
C LYS A 998 -4.75 45.57 -14.28
N ALA A 999 -3.83 45.37 -13.33
CA ALA A 999 -3.39 44.04 -12.90
C ALA A 999 -4.54 43.11 -12.43
N GLY A 1000 -5.62 43.67 -11.88
CA GLY A 1000 -6.83 42.90 -11.52
C GLY A 1000 -7.57 42.33 -12.72
N GLU A 1001 -7.69 43.08 -13.82
CA GLU A 1001 -8.36 42.65 -15.06
C GLU A 1001 -7.63 41.45 -15.70
N VAL A 1002 -6.29 41.46 -15.64
CA VAL A 1002 -5.43 40.35 -16.10
C VAL A 1002 -5.69 39.10 -15.26
N LEU A 1003 -5.70 39.23 -13.93
CA LEU A 1003 -5.96 38.11 -13.02
C LEU A 1003 -7.38 37.54 -13.14
N VAL A 1004 -8.42 38.37 -13.36
CA VAL A 1004 -9.77 37.89 -13.69
C VAL A 1004 -9.77 37.09 -14.99
N GLY A 1005 -9.05 37.56 -16.02
CA GLY A 1005 -8.89 36.85 -17.29
C GLY A 1005 -8.20 35.49 -17.14
N LEU A 1006 -7.11 35.43 -16.36
CA LEU A 1006 -6.38 34.19 -16.06
C LEU A 1006 -7.21 33.22 -15.21
N LEU A 1007 -7.99 33.72 -14.23
CA LEU A 1007 -8.89 32.91 -13.41
C LEU A 1007 -10.02 32.29 -14.25
N ARG A 1008 -10.64 33.06 -15.16
CA ARG A 1008 -11.63 32.51 -16.11
C ARG A 1008 -10.98 31.45 -17.00
N GLN A 1009 -9.81 31.70 -17.58
CA GLN A 1009 -9.07 30.72 -18.39
C GLN A 1009 -8.70 29.45 -17.62
N LEU A 1010 -8.43 29.53 -16.31
CA LEU A 1010 -8.21 28.36 -15.46
C LEU A 1010 -9.49 27.51 -15.36
N ILE A 1011 -10.63 28.13 -15.04
CA ILE A 1011 -11.93 27.43 -14.94
C ILE A 1011 -12.28 26.76 -16.28
N GLU A 1012 -12.06 27.45 -17.40
CA GLU A 1012 -12.22 26.89 -18.75
C GLU A 1012 -11.32 25.67 -18.99
N ARG A 1013 -10.04 25.75 -18.61
CA ARG A 1013 -9.10 24.63 -18.78
C ARG A 1013 -9.50 23.42 -17.93
N LEU A 1014 -9.89 23.62 -16.66
CA LEU A 1014 -10.32 22.53 -15.78
C LEU A 1014 -11.65 21.89 -16.22
N ALA A 1015 -12.58 22.70 -16.75
CA ALA A 1015 -13.79 22.18 -17.40
C ALA A 1015 -13.44 21.36 -18.65
N ALA A 1016 -12.56 21.86 -19.53
CA ALA A 1016 -12.16 21.18 -20.76
C ALA A 1016 -11.36 19.89 -20.54
N ASP A 1017 -10.51 19.85 -19.49
CA ASP A 1017 -9.76 18.66 -19.07
C ASP A 1017 -10.70 17.53 -18.58
N THR A 1018 -11.91 17.88 -18.12
CA THR A 1018 -12.92 16.90 -17.65
C THR A 1018 -13.67 16.24 -18.81
N ARG A 1019 -13.93 14.93 -18.72
CA ARG A 1019 -14.71 14.15 -19.69
C ARG A 1019 -15.77 13.29 -18.97
N PRO A 1020 -16.97 13.09 -19.53
CA PRO A 1020 -17.43 13.43 -20.88
C PRO A 1020 -17.87 14.90 -21.08
N ALA A 1021 -17.93 15.33 -22.34
CA ALA A 1021 -18.20 16.73 -22.73
C ALA A 1021 -19.48 17.35 -22.13
N PHE A 1022 -20.54 16.55 -21.90
CA PHE A 1022 -21.79 17.07 -21.32
C PHE A 1022 -21.64 17.53 -19.85
N GLN A 1023 -20.61 17.06 -19.14
CA GLN A 1023 -20.32 17.49 -17.76
C GLN A 1023 -19.56 18.82 -17.70
N GLN A 1024 -18.92 19.27 -18.79
CA GLN A 1024 -18.01 20.43 -18.76
C GLN A 1024 -18.72 21.73 -18.36
N GLN A 1025 -19.95 21.94 -18.81
CA GLN A 1025 -20.77 23.09 -18.38
C GLN A 1025 -21.15 23.03 -16.89
N LEU A 1026 -21.33 21.83 -16.34
CA LEU A 1026 -21.61 21.62 -14.93
C LEU A 1026 -20.35 21.88 -14.08
N VAL A 1027 -19.19 21.35 -14.49
CA VAL A 1027 -17.88 21.63 -13.90
C VAL A 1027 -17.60 23.14 -13.89
N ARG A 1028 -17.76 23.82 -15.04
CA ARG A 1028 -17.61 25.27 -15.17
C ARG A 1028 -18.46 26.01 -14.11
N HIS A 1029 -19.74 25.68 -14.00
CA HIS A 1029 -20.64 26.30 -13.02
C HIS A 1029 -20.23 26.04 -11.56
N HIS A 1030 -19.89 24.79 -11.18
CA HIS A 1030 -19.45 24.48 -9.82
C HIS A 1030 -18.14 25.17 -9.45
N LEU A 1031 -17.17 25.23 -10.38
CA LEU A 1031 -15.93 25.97 -10.20
C LEU A 1031 -16.16 27.48 -10.09
N GLN A 1032 -16.99 28.08 -10.95
CA GLN A 1032 -17.38 29.49 -10.87
C GLN A 1032 -17.99 29.82 -9.50
N GLN A 1033 -18.91 28.98 -9.00
CA GLN A 1033 -19.57 29.18 -7.70
C GLN A 1033 -18.61 28.98 -6.52
N ALA A 1034 -17.70 27.99 -6.58
CA ALA A 1034 -16.67 27.78 -5.55
C ALA A 1034 -15.67 28.96 -5.47
N TRP A 1035 -15.20 29.45 -6.62
CA TRP A 1035 -14.34 30.64 -6.68
C TRP A 1035 -15.06 31.91 -6.23
N LYS A 1036 -16.34 32.07 -6.57
CA LYS A 1036 -17.19 33.17 -6.09
C LYS A 1036 -17.32 33.18 -4.58
N GLU A 1037 -17.59 32.03 -3.94
CA GLU A 1037 -17.65 31.96 -2.47
C GLU A 1037 -16.31 32.32 -1.83
N TRP A 1038 -15.20 31.71 -2.29
CA TRP A 1038 -13.85 32.05 -1.80
C TRP A 1038 -13.48 33.53 -2.00
N LEU A 1039 -13.91 34.15 -3.10
CA LEU A 1039 -13.71 35.59 -3.36
C LEU A 1039 -14.55 36.50 -2.46
N MET A 1040 -15.73 36.06 -2.03
CA MET A 1040 -16.62 36.87 -1.18
C MET A 1040 -16.13 36.99 0.27
N GLU A 1041 -15.33 36.05 0.78
CA GLU A 1041 -14.75 36.16 2.13
C GLU A 1041 -13.80 37.36 2.26
N TRP A 1042 -13.11 37.74 1.18
CA TRP A 1042 -12.30 38.96 1.09
C TRP A 1042 -13.11 40.27 1.11
N HIS A 1043 -14.43 40.19 1.23
CA HIS A 1043 -15.35 41.33 1.32
C HIS A 1043 -15.87 41.59 2.76
N SER A 1044 -15.55 40.71 3.72
CA SER A 1044 -15.99 40.88 5.10
C SER A 1044 -15.28 42.06 5.80
N ASP A 1045 -16.06 42.96 6.40
CA ASP A 1045 -15.61 44.29 6.89
C ASP A 1045 -14.88 44.22 8.27
N GLY A 1046 -14.18 43.10 8.52
CA GLY A 1046 -13.50 42.79 9.78
C GLY A 1046 -12.01 43.21 9.77
N SER A 1047 -11.46 43.51 10.96
CA SER A 1047 -10.11 44.05 11.10
C SER A 1047 -8.96 43.05 10.86
N ASP A 1048 -9.24 41.77 10.58
CA ASP A 1048 -8.25 40.71 10.33
C ASP A 1048 -8.34 40.24 8.87
N ARG A 1049 -7.42 40.72 8.02
CA ARG A 1049 -7.48 40.59 6.55
C ARG A 1049 -6.93 39.25 6.07
N PHE A 1050 -7.72 38.17 6.21
CA PHE A 1050 -7.25 36.79 5.96
C PHE A 1050 -8.17 35.90 5.07
N GLY A 1051 -8.67 36.39 3.94
CA GLY A 1051 -9.41 35.55 2.95
C GLY A 1051 -8.62 34.38 2.29
N ARG A 1052 -7.45 34.02 2.83
CA ARG A 1052 -6.69 32.82 2.45
C ARG A 1052 -7.17 31.53 3.14
N GLU A 1053 -8.10 31.61 4.08
CA GLU A 1053 -8.39 30.53 5.01
C GLU A 1053 -9.31 29.46 4.40
N GLU A 1054 -10.31 29.85 3.60
CA GLU A 1054 -11.15 28.95 2.80
C GLU A 1054 -10.43 28.26 1.62
N THR A 1055 -9.11 28.42 1.48
CA THR A 1055 -8.36 27.77 0.38
C THR A 1055 -8.44 26.25 0.44
N GLY A 1056 -8.56 25.65 1.64
CA GLY A 1056 -8.79 24.21 1.79
C GLY A 1056 -10.11 23.76 1.15
N LEU A 1057 -11.22 24.44 1.46
CA LEU A 1057 -12.53 24.13 0.89
C LEU A 1057 -12.59 24.39 -0.63
N LEU A 1058 -11.92 25.44 -1.12
CA LEU A 1058 -11.77 25.69 -2.56
C LEU A 1058 -11.06 24.52 -3.26
N LEU A 1059 -9.98 23.99 -2.68
CA LEU A 1059 -9.25 22.85 -3.23
C LEU A 1059 -10.09 21.57 -3.26
N VAL A 1060 -10.81 21.25 -2.17
CA VAL A 1060 -11.76 20.12 -2.15
C VAL A 1060 -12.80 20.27 -3.27
N ARG A 1061 -13.43 21.44 -3.41
CA ARG A 1061 -14.43 21.69 -4.45
C ARG A 1061 -13.86 21.59 -5.87
N THR A 1062 -12.63 22.03 -6.10
CA THR A 1062 -11.95 21.79 -7.38
C THR A 1062 -11.74 20.30 -7.64
N MET A 1063 -11.21 19.55 -6.68
CA MET A 1063 -10.94 18.10 -6.84
C MET A 1063 -12.22 17.32 -7.14
N GLU A 1064 -13.29 17.53 -6.35
CA GLU A 1064 -14.57 16.86 -6.59
C GLU A 1064 -15.16 17.23 -7.96
N SER A 1065 -15.01 18.49 -8.41
CA SER A 1065 -15.45 18.93 -9.74
C SER A 1065 -14.64 18.26 -10.86
N CYS A 1066 -13.30 18.24 -10.74
CA CYS A 1066 -12.38 17.58 -11.69
C CYS A 1066 -12.60 16.05 -11.77
N ALA A 1067 -13.05 15.43 -10.69
CA ALA A 1067 -13.42 14.02 -10.64
C ALA A 1067 -14.84 13.70 -11.15
N GLY A 1068 -15.64 14.71 -11.49
CA GLY A 1068 -17.06 14.54 -11.81
C GLY A 1068 -17.93 14.12 -10.61
N ARG A 1069 -17.43 14.27 -9.37
CA ARG A 1069 -18.15 14.00 -8.11
C ARG A 1069 -18.99 15.21 -7.70
N PHE A 1070 -20.00 15.53 -8.52
CA PHE A 1070 -20.90 16.66 -8.26
C PHE A 1070 -21.76 16.40 -7.01
N CYS A 1071 -21.50 17.13 -5.92
CA CYS A 1071 -22.52 17.34 -4.90
C CYS A 1071 -23.65 18.18 -5.51
N SER A 1072 -24.91 17.81 -5.31
CA SER A 1072 -26.02 18.68 -5.74
C SER A 1072 -25.96 20.00 -4.98
N THR A 1073 -26.48 21.07 -5.58
CA THR A 1073 -26.61 22.38 -4.90
C THR A 1073 -27.47 22.28 -3.64
N GLU A 1074 -28.42 21.34 -3.58
CA GLU A 1074 -29.17 21.00 -2.37
C GLU A 1074 -28.26 20.37 -1.30
N LEU A 1075 -27.41 19.39 -1.66
CA LEU A 1075 -26.50 18.76 -0.70
C LEU A 1075 -25.47 19.76 -0.13
N MET A 1076 -24.94 20.65 -0.98
CA MET A 1076 -24.04 21.73 -0.54
C MET A 1076 -24.72 22.80 0.32
N ALA A 1077 -26.01 23.06 0.12
CA ALA A 1077 -26.75 24.09 0.86
C ALA A 1077 -27.54 23.57 2.09
N THR A 1078 -27.79 22.26 2.18
CA THR A 1078 -28.68 21.66 3.21
C THR A 1078 -28.14 20.38 3.86
N GLY A 1079 -27.08 19.76 3.32
CA GLY A 1079 -26.49 18.53 3.86
C GLY A 1079 -25.67 18.80 5.13
N PRO A 1080 -26.11 18.35 6.32
CA PRO A 1080 -25.48 18.74 7.59
C PRO A 1080 -24.03 18.25 7.72
N SER A 1081 -23.70 17.05 7.22
CA SER A 1081 -22.33 16.55 7.31
C SER A 1081 -21.38 17.20 6.30
N TYR A 1082 -21.84 17.58 5.10
CA TYR A 1082 -20.99 18.32 4.15
C TYR A 1082 -20.63 19.71 4.69
N GLY A 1083 -21.60 20.43 5.27
CA GLY A 1083 -21.35 21.70 5.96
C GLY A 1083 -20.39 21.54 7.14
N ARG A 1084 -20.57 20.50 7.96
CA ARG A 1084 -19.66 20.16 9.08
C ARG A 1084 -18.23 19.90 8.62
N LEU A 1085 -18.04 19.09 7.56
CA LEU A 1085 -16.73 18.80 6.98
C LEU A 1085 -16.06 20.07 6.43
N GLY A 1086 -16.83 20.96 5.79
CA GLY A 1086 -16.38 22.28 5.35
C GLY A 1086 -15.88 23.14 6.52
N HIS A 1087 -16.70 23.35 7.53
CA HIS A 1087 -16.32 24.17 8.70
C HIS A 1087 -15.11 23.60 9.46
N LEU A 1088 -15.02 22.28 9.62
CA LEU A 1088 -13.85 21.62 10.24
C LEU A 1088 -12.58 21.86 9.42
N LEU A 1089 -12.63 21.66 8.10
CA LEU A 1089 -11.47 21.87 7.22
C LEU A 1089 -11.00 23.32 7.25
N SER A 1090 -11.91 24.30 7.13
CA SER A 1090 -11.52 25.70 7.09
C SER A 1090 -10.99 26.21 8.43
N SER A 1091 -11.52 25.72 9.57
CA SER A 1091 -10.97 26.02 10.90
C SER A 1091 -9.57 25.41 11.10
N LEU A 1092 -9.37 24.16 10.68
CA LEU A 1092 -8.05 23.51 10.64
C LEU A 1092 -7.06 24.32 9.78
N CYS A 1093 -7.46 24.71 8.58
CA CYS A 1093 -6.65 25.52 7.66
C CYS A 1093 -6.28 26.89 8.28
N HIS A 1094 -7.20 27.57 8.99
CA HIS A 1094 -6.90 28.77 9.78
C HIS A 1094 -5.86 28.48 10.87
N ASN A 1095 -6.14 27.50 11.74
CA ASN A 1095 -5.33 27.23 12.94
C ASN A 1095 -3.90 26.80 12.57
N LEU A 1096 -3.74 25.92 11.59
CA LEU A 1096 -2.43 25.47 11.07
C LEU A 1096 -1.64 26.59 10.41
N ARG A 1097 -2.28 27.43 9.58
CA ARG A 1097 -1.68 28.62 8.96
C ARG A 1097 -1.22 29.65 10.00
N ARG A 1098 -2.03 29.84 11.06
CA ARG A 1098 -1.71 30.75 12.16
C ARG A 1098 -0.54 30.24 12.99
N ARG A 1099 -0.42 28.93 13.21
CA ARG A 1099 0.76 28.28 13.82
C ARG A 1099 2.03 28.54 13.00
N GLN A 1100 2.01 28.33 11.67
CA GLN A 1100 3.13 28.66 10.79
C GLN A 1100 3.56 30.15 10.93
N MET A 1101 2.60 31.08 10.89
CA MET A 1101 2.89 32.52 11.01
C MET A 1101 3.44 32.95 12.37
N LEU A 1102 3.09 32.25 13.45
CA LEU A 1102 3.62 32.52 14.80
C LEU A 1102 5.01 31.91 15.00
N ALA A 1103 5.24 30.70 14.47
CA ALA A 1103 6.57 30.08 14.47
C ALA A 1103 7.62 30.96 13.76
N ALA A 1104 7.24 31.57 12.63
CA ALA A 1104 8.08 32.51 11.89
C ALA A 1104 8.25 33.91 12.54
N LYS A 1105 7.75 34.13 13.77
CA LYS A 1105 7.73 35.45 14.43
C LYS A 1105 8.11 35.46 15.92
N SER A 1106 8.43 34.31 16.53
CA SER A 1106 8.43 34.17 17.99
C SER A 1106 9.80 33.86 18.59
N ILE A 1107 10.27 34.76 19.47
CA ILE A 1107 11.39 34.54 20.40
C ILE A 1107 10.96 34.90 21.84
N THR A 1108 9.71 34.56 22.23
CA THR A 1108 9.15 34.95 23.56
C THR A 1108 8.28 33.86 24.21
N GLU A 1109 8.32 33.79 25.54
CA GLU A 1109 7.73 32.70 26.33
C GLU A 1109 6.18 32.72 26.37
N GLU A 1110 5.54 33.89 26.38
CA GLU A 1110 4.06 33.99 26.31
C GLU A 1110 3.49 33.32 25.05
N CYS A 1111 4.23 33.37 23.93
CA CYS A 1111 3.79 32.75 22.69
C CYS A 1111 3.67 31.22 22.83
N ALA A 1112 4.56 30.57 23.58
CA ALA A 1112 4.59 29.12 23.76
C ALA A 1112 3.38 28.58 24.54
N ILE A 1113 2.87 29.35 25.51
CA ILE A 1113 1.63 29.00 26.23
C ILE A 1113 0.44 29.06 25.25
N THR A 1114 0.38 30.09 24.39
CA THR A 1114 -0.69 30.22 23.39
C THR A 1114 -0.58 29.26 22.20
N SER A 1115 0.60 28.71 21.89
CA SER A 1115 0.74 27.64 20.90
C SER A 1115 0.26 26.31 21.46
N SER A 1116 0.71 25.92 22.67
CA SER A 1116 0.31 24.66 23.33
C SER A 1116 -1.22 24.52 23.47
N CYS A 1117 -1.92 25.62 23.75
CA CYS A 1117 -3.39 25.62 23.81
C CYS A 1117 -4.06 25.44 22.44
N LYS A 1118 -3.43 25.90 21.35
CA LYS A 1118 -3.96 25.81 19.97
C LYS A 1118 -3.61 24.48 19.29
N ASP A 1119 -2.46 23.89 19.62
CA ASP A 1119 -2.09 22.55 19.17
C ASP A 1119 -3.12 21.51 19.63
N LYS A 1120 -3.65 21.66 20.85
CA LYS A 1120 -4.79 20.85 21.35
C LYS A 1120 -6.09 21.08 20.59
N ALA A 1121 -6.35 22.30 20.11
CA ALA A 1121 -7.53 22.60 19.30
C ALA A 1121 -7.43 21.93 17.91
N VAL A 1122 -6.28 22.07 17.24
CA VAL A 1122 -5.99 21.41 15.96
C VAL A 1122 -6.11 19.89 16.08
N GLU A 1123 -5.60 19.28 17.16
CA GLU A 1123 -5.80 17.84 17.36
C GLU A 1123 -7.27 17.47 17.57
N ALA A 1124 -8.04 18.23 18.35
CA ALA A 1124 -9.46 17.96 18.58
C ALA A 1124 -10.26 18.06 17.27
N GLU A 1125 -9.97 19.06 16.44
CA GLU A 1125 -10.55 19.24 15.11
C GLU A 1125 -10.16 18.10 14.15
N MET A 1126 -8.90 17.64 14.16
CA MET A 1126 -8.45 16.49 13.36
C MET A 1126 -9.11 15.18 13.78
N ARG A 1127 -9.29 14.92 15.09
CA ARG A 1127 -10.02 13.74 15.60
C ARG A 1127 -11.49 13.77 15.19
N GLU A 1128 -12.12 14.93 15.27
CA GLU A 1128 -13.52 15.13 14.89
C GLU A 1128 -13.73 15.03 13.37
N LEU A 1129 -12.78 15.52 12.56
CA LEU A 1129 -12.74 15.29 11.12
C LEU A 1129 -12.57 13.79 10.81
N ALA A 1130 -11.59 13.12 11.43
CA ALA A 1130 -11.37 11.69 11.25
C ALA A 1130 -12.61 10.87 11.63
N ARG A 1131 -13.31 11.22 12.71
CA ARG A 1131 -14.59 10.61 13.09
C ARG A 1131 -15.66 10.82 12.01
N CYS A 1132 -15.83 12.03 11.48
CA CYS A 1132 -16.80 12.30 10.42
C CYS A 1132 -16.48 11.58 9.09
N VAL A 1133 -15.20 11.33 8.83
CA VAL A 1133 -14.71 10.67 7.62
C VAL A 1133 -14.83 9.15 7.70
N LEU A 1134 -14.41 8.55 8.83
CA LEU A 1134 -14.33 7.10 9.01
C LEU A 1134 -15.63 6.47 9.50
N GLN A 1135 -16.50 7.21 10.21
CA GLN A 1135 -17.83 6.70 10.54
C GLN A 1135 -18.76 6.71 9.32
N THR A 1136 -19.53 5.64 9.15
CA THR A 1136 -20.57 5.52 8.14
C THR A 1136 -21.65 6.60 8.34
N SER A 1137 -21.95 7.34 7.27
CA SER A 1137 -23.13 8.21 7.18
C SER A 1137 -23.62 8.25 5.74
N ASP A 1138 -24.94 8.17 5.55
CA ASP A 1138 -25.55 7.98 4.23
C ASP A 1138 -25.60 9.26 3.37
N ASP A 1139 -25.17 10.40 3.92
CA ASP A 1139 -25.38 11.74 3.35
C ASP A 1139 -24.16 12.32 2.59
N VAL A 1140 -22.97 11.73 2.71
CA VAL A 1140 -21.76 12.16 1.96
C VAL A 1140 -20.95 10.95 1.51
N ASN A 1141 -20.62 10.89 0.20
CA ASN A 1141 -19.86 9.79 -0.38
C ASN A 1141 -18.48 9.62 0.28
N HIS A 1142 -18.06 8.37 0.50
CA HIS A 1142 -16.76 8.06 1.11
C HIS A 1142 -15.57 8.72 0.40
N HIS A 1143 -15.55 8.77 -0.93
CA HIS A 1143 -14.46 9.43 -1.68
C HIS A 1143 -14.40 10.93 -1.37
N THR A 1144 -15.55 11.60 -1.33
CA THR A 1144 -15.66 13.02 -0.95
C THR A 1144 -15.19 13.24 0.49
N LYS A 1145 -15.56 12.35 1.43
CA LYS A 1145 -15.05 12.37 2.82
C LYS A 1145 -13.52 12.24 2.85
N GLN A 1146 -12.95 11.31 2.09
CA GLN A 1146 -11.49 11.13 1.99
C GLN A 1146 -10.80 12.34 1.33
N THR A 1147 -11.42 13.02 0.36
CA THR A 1147 -10.89 14.29 -0.19
C THR A 1147 -10.73 15.36 0.89
N PHE A 1148 -11.71 15.52 1.79
CA PHE A 1148 -11.58 16.43 2.95
C PHE A 1148 -10.41 16.04 3.86
N LEU A 1149 -10.24 14.75 4.17
CA LEU A 1149 -9.14 14.26 5.00
C LEU A 1149 -7.77 14.46 4.33
N LEU A 1150 -7.63 14.16 3.05
CA LEU A 1150 -6.37 14.34 2.29
C LEU A 1150 -5.96 15.81 2.22
N VAL A 1151 -6.90 16.73 1.97
CA VAL A 1151 -6.60 18.17 1.99
C VAL A 1151 -6.22 18.62 3.41
N ALA A 1152 -6.95 18.24 4.45
CA ALA A 1152 -6.58 18.57 5.83
C ALA A 1152 -5.17 18.05 6.20
N LYS A 1153 -4.86 16.80 5.85
CA LYS A 1153 -3.53 16.19 6.07
C LYS A 1153 -2.42 16.91 5.31
N SER A 1154 -2.67 17.39 4.10
CA SER A 1154 -1.67 18.17 3.34
C SER A 1154 -1.34 19.51 4.02
N PHE A 1155 -2.33 20.20 4.60
CA PHE A 1155 -2.12 21.43 5.36
C PHE A 1155 -1.42 21.14 6.70
N TYR A 1156 -1.78 20.05 7.37
CA TYR A 1156 -1.13 19.62 8.61
C TYR A 1156 0.34 19.29 8.36
N TYR A 1157 0.64 18.46 7.35
CA TYR A 1157 1.99 18.17 6.91
C TYR A 1157 2.78 19.45 6.59
N ALA A 1158 2.21 20.39 5.82
CA ALA A 1158 2.88 21.64 5.47
C ALA A 1158 3.14 22.56 6.69
N ALA A 1159 2.42 22.39 7.80
CA ALA A 1159 2.61 23.14 9.06
C ALA A 1159 3.46 22.38 10.10
N HIS A 1160 3.74 21.10 9.87
CA HIS A 1160 4.50 20.21 10.77
C HIS A 1160 5.90 19.88 10.22
N CYS A 1161 6.03 19.71 8.91
CA CYS A 1161 7.27 19.38 8.23
C CYS A 1161 8.24 20.59 8.20
N SER A 1162 9.52 20.37 8.51
CA SER A 1162 10.55 21.41 8.40
C SER A 1162 10.89 21.72 6.93
N PRO A 1163 11.42 22.92 6.60
CA PRO A 1163 11.81 23.25 5.23
C PRO A 1163 12.84 22.28 4.62
N SER A 1164 13.78 21.78 5.43
CA SER A 1164 14.77 20.80 5.00
C SER A 1164 14.16 19.43 4.73
N ALA A 1165 13.32 18.90 5.63
CA ALA A 1165 12.62 17.63 5.41
C ALA A 1165 11.67 17.72 4.21
N LEU A 1166 10.98 18.85 4.03
CA LEU A 1166 10.13 19.12 2.86
C LEU A 1166 10.94 19.07 1.56
N HIS A 1167 12.14 19.66 1.51
CA HIS A 1167 13.01 19.60 0.34
C HIS A 1167 13.47 18.15 0.05
N THR A 1168 13.94 17.42 1.07
CA THR A 1168 14.31 16.01 0.93
C THR A 1168 13.12 15.14 0.46
N HIS A 1169 11.91 15.39 0.97
CA HIS A 1169 10.71 14.68 0.54
C HIS A 1169 10.30 15.03 -0.89
N ILE A 1170 10.42 16.29 -1.32
CA ILE A 1170 10.20 16.68 -2.73
C ILE A 1170 11.17 15.93 -3.65
N SER A 1171 12.46 15.90 -3.31
CA SER A 1171 13.50 15.17 -4.05
C SER A 1171 13.20 13.67 -4.11
N LYS A 1172 13.05 13.01 -2.94
CA LYS A 1172 12.75 11.58 -2.85
C LYS A 1172 11.46 11.18 -3.56
N VAL A 1173 10.40 11.98 -3.45
CA VAL A 1173 9.08 11.59 -3.97
C VAL A 1173 8.96 11.81 -5.47
N LEU A 1174 9.38 12.97 -5.99
CA LEU A 1174 9.16 13.36 -7.39
C LEU A 1174 10.34 13.06 -8.32
N PHE A 1175 11.58 13.05 -7.84
CA PHE A 1175 12.77 13.10 -8.72
C PHE A 1175 13.75 11.94 -8.54
N GLU A 1176 13.76 11.25 -7.40
CA GLU A 1176 14.59 10.07 -7.17
C GLU A 1176 13.80 8.77 -7.37
N PRO A 1177 14.07 7.98 -8.44
CA PRO A 1177 13.44 6.69 -8.63
C PRO A 1177 13.96 5.65 -7.62
N VAL A 1178 13.08 4.74 -7.21
CA VAL A 1178 13.40 3.63 -6.29
C VAL A 1178 14.12 2.51 -7.06
N ALA A 1179 15.25 2.03 -6.51
CA ALA A 1179 16.10 0.99 -7.10
C ALA A 1179 15.63 -0.43 -6.76
#